data_AF-A0A2T7NB36-F1
#
_entry.id   AF-A0A2T7NB36-F1
#
_cell.length_a   1.000
_cell.length_b   1.000
_cell.length_c   1.000
_cell.angle_alpha   90.00
_cell.angle_beta   90.00
_cell.angle_gamma   90.00
#
_symmetry.space_group_name_H-M   'P 1'
#
loop_
_entity.id
_entity.type
_entity.pdbx_description
1 polymer ?
#
loop_
_entity_poly.entity_id
_entity_poly.type
_entity_poly.pdbx_seq_one_letter_code
_entity_poly.pdbx_strand_id
1 'polypeptide(L)'
;MAGDASQFQLLLHGLLSTDNDIRSQSEATFNGLPAITRVGLLVQSLRKTDAPFENRTMGCILLRRLLSSNFDEIWPSFPLEMQEGLKRELMLAVREETEQAIRKKVCDVIAELARNMIDDDGNMTWQDVLKFMFELANSQSPDLMESALHIFTTFPGIFGNQQNHYLEVIRQMLLQSLQQTVTPQVVYEAIKATTAFLVANEKESHVQMHLKDLLPAIIQGIALSVVEKKDDTVLKCLIEIAENTPKYLRPQMENIFPFCLKLLSDATLDASWRQLGLEAIVTLSETAPAMVRKFNKFIPQLVPQVLSMMVELDEEEDWAFQDEADDDDLDSNAVAAESALDRLACALGGKTMLPPIISSVSQMLSHEDWRYRHAALMAISACGEGCHSHMELMLQNIIDAILPFLTDSHPRVRYAACNALGQLCTDFGPNCQRKFHDKILPALLMVLDDNATPRVQAHGAAALVNFSEDCPKGILVQYLSAIMEKLEILLTRKFKEHLEKGNKLVLEQVITTLASVADTAEDKFTQYYDRFMPCLKHIIQHAVYAVSDKLRMLRVKTIECISLIGLAVGKEKFMQDCNEVMQLLLKTQTDQQNLADDDPQISYMISAWARMCKILGKEFQQYLPMVMGPVLKAASLKPEVAVLDSDDMKDMEEDEDWQFVTIGDQQNFGIRTAGLEEKATACQMLVCYARELKEAFAEYSEEVVKIMVPLLKFYFHDDVRIAASESLPYLLECASIRGEQYVAEMWGNYICPNLLKAIEIEPEQSVLPEHLNSLAKCVEKMGKGCLSDEDVGTLVTTLNKLLTSHFERQALRQEKRKDEDYDDVVEESLMEEDEEDVYILSKVADILHSFFGTHKESFLPAFEKIMPFFVKMLGQERPWADKQWALCVWDDVLEHCGPVSATYQAFFLQPLVEYITDKQPEVRQAATYGVGVMAQFGGPVFADVCAECIPRLVSVIEHSESKNVENINATENAISAVVKICKFNSSKVNVDEIVPRLVHWLPVTEDTDEAVHIYNYVCDLLEANHPGIMGENGGNLPHVFSIIAEALMQEVVEEKSEVYHRLLGIVRQVQTNQGMFQICLAQCSPEQQQALSNALSQ
;
A
#
# COMPACT_ATOMS: atom_id res chain seq x y z
N MET A 1 -35.42 19.60 40.69
CA MET A 1 -36.45 20.61 40.33
C MET A 1 -36.02 21.26 39.03
N ALA A 2 -36.38 20.66 37.90
CA ALA A 2 -36.10 21.11 36.53
C ALA A 2 -37.27 20.71 35.61
N GLY A 3 -38.50 20.81 36.13
CA GLY A 3 -39.73 20.48 35.41
C GLY A 3 -40.50 21.70 34.92
N ASP A 4 -39.90 22.89 35.04
CA ASP A 4 -40.46 24.16 34.57
C ASP A 4 -39.76 24.55 33.26
N ALA A 5 -40.54 24.74 32.19
CA ALA A 5 -40.05 25.13 30.87
C ALA A 5 -39.18 26.40 30.90
N SER A 6 -39.38 27.28 31.89
CA SER A 6 -38.57 28.50 32.08
C SER A 6 -37.16 28.19 32.60
N GLN A 7 -37.01 27.19 33.48
CA GLN A 7 -35.72 26.76 34.00
C GLN A 7 -34.93 25.97 32.96
N PHE A 8 -35.61 25.23 32.09
CA PHE A 8 -34.96 24.50 30.99
C PHE A 8 -34.35 25.46 29.95
N GLN A 9 -34.98 26.61 29.68
CA GLN A 9 -34.39 27.63 28.81
C GLN A 9 -33.10 28.23 29.39
N LEU A 10 -33.02 28.42 30.72
CA LEU A 10 -31.79 28.86 31.37
C LEU A 10 -30.70 27.78 31.31
N LEU A 11 -31.09 26.50 31.39
CA LEU A 11 -30.16 25.38 31.22
C LEU A 11 -29.57 25.34 29.80
N LEU A 12 -30.41 25.46 28.76
CA LEU A 12 -29.95 25.53 27.37
C LEU A 12 -29.02 26.73 27.12
N HIS A 13 -29.33 27.88 27.73
CA HIS A 13 -28.46 29.05 27.65
C HIS A 13 -27.12 28.82 28.38
N GLY A 14 -27.12 28.11 29.51
CA GLY A 14 -25.91 27.74 30.25
C GLY A 14 -24.98 26.81 29.47
N LEU A 15 -25.52 25.93 28.61
CA LEU A 15 -24.74 25.07 27.71
C LEU A 15 -23.98 25.89 26.64
N LEU A 16 -24.48 27.08 26.29
CA LEU A 16 -23.87 27.99 25.32
C LEU A 16 -22.90 28.99 25.97
N SER A 17 -22.64 28.88 27.27
CA SER A 17 -21.76 29.80 28.00
C SER A 17 -20.31 29.64 27.57
N THR A 18 -19.60 30.77 27.39
CA THR A 18 -18.14 30.79 27.19
C THR A 18 -17.35 30.48 28.47
N ASP A 19 -18.02 30.47 29.64
CA ASP A 19 -17.44 30.06 30.92
C ASP A 19 -17.54 28.53 31.08
N ASN A 20 -16.40 27.86 31.12
CA ASN A 20 -16.29 26.41 31.25
C ASN A 20 -16.94 25.84 32.51
N ASP A 21 -16.94 26.57 33.63
CA ASP A 21 -17.55 26.08 34.88
C ASP A 21 -19.07 26.06 34.75
N ILE A 22 -19.65 27.11 34.14
CA ILE A 22 -21.10 27.21 33.88
C ILE A 22 -21.53 26.17 32.84
N ARG A 23 -20.76 26.01 31.76
CA ARG A 23 -21.03 25.04 30.69
C ARG A 23 -20.99 23.60 31.22
N SER A 24 -19.89 23.21 31.89
CA SER A 24 -19.73 21.86 32.43
C SER A 24 -20.79 21.53 33.48
N GLN A 25 -21.16 22.49 34.33
CA GLN A 25 -22.24 22.31 35.31
C GLN A 25 -23.60 22.13 34.62
N SER A 26 -23.85 22.86 33.53
CA SER A 26 -25.07 22.77 32.73
C SER A 26 -25.14 21.42 31.98
N GLU A 27 -24.03 20.94 31.42
CA GLU A 27 -23.91 19.63 30.79
C GLU A 27 -24.18 18.50 31.78
N ALA A 28 -23.55 18.54 32.96
CA ALA A 28 -23.79 17.56 34.02
C ALA A 28 -25.25 17.57 34.48
N THR A 29 -25.86 18.75 34.58
CA THR A 29 -27.28 18.89 34.95
C THR A 29 -28.20 18.34 33.87
N PHE A 30 -27.90 18.62 32.60
CA PHE A 30 -28.66 18.10 31.46
C PHE A 30 -28.55 16.57 31.36
N ASN A 31 -27.33 16.03 31.41
CA ASN A 31 -27.07 14.58 31.34
C ASN A 31 -27.65 13.81 32.53
N GLY A 32 -27.78 14.46 33.70
CA GLY A 32 -28.44 13.88 34.89
C GLY A 32 -29.96 13.79 34.80
N LEU A 33 -30.62 14.37 33.79
CA LEU A 33 -32.07 14.26 33.60
C LEU A 33 -32.45 12.93 32.93
N PRO A 34 -33.54 12.27 33.36
CA PRO A 34 -34.07 11.09 32.67
C PRO A 34 -34.34 11.38 31.19
N ALA A 35 -34.01 10.44 30.30
CA ALA A 35 -34.14 10.63 28.85
C ALA A 35 -35.56 11.02 28.41
N ILE A 36 -36.59 10.40 28.98
CA ILE A 36 -38.01 10.74 28.76
C ILE A 36 -38.27 12.23 29.05
N THR A 37 -37.75 12.72 30.17
CA THR A 37 -37.90 14.12 30.59
C THR A 37 -37.13 15.06 29.65
N ARG A 38 -35.93 14.67 29.22
CA ARG A 38 -35.12 15.44 28.25
C ARG A 38 -35.88 15.62 26.95
N VAL A 39 -36.38 14.55 26.34
CA VAL A 39 -37.15 14.62 25.08
C VAL A 39 -38.38 15.51 25.24
N GLY A 40 -39.16 15.32 26.30
CA GLY A 40 -40.35 16.14 26.55
C GLY A 40 -40.03 17.64 26.66
N LEU A 41 -38.95 18.00 27.36
CA LEU A 41 -38.52 19.39 27.52
C LEU A 41 -37.91 19.99 26.24
N LEU A 42 -37.14 19.20 25.48
CA LEU A 42 -36.57 19.62 24.20
C LEU A 42 -37.69 19.92 23.19
N VAL A 43 -38.70 19.06 23.08
CA VAL A 43 -39.85 19.26 22.17
C VAL A 43 -40.66 20.49 22.57
N GLN A 44 -40.87 20.72 23.87
CA GLN A 44 -41.51 21.95 24.35
C GLN A 44 -40.70 23.20 24.01
N SER A 45 -39.36 23.11 24.02
CA SER A 45 -38.47 24.19 23.59
C SER A 45 -38.65 24.54 22.12
N LEU A 46 -38.85 23.54 21.24
CA LEU A 46 -39.08 23.74 19.80
C LEU A 46 -40.30 24.64 19.54
N ARG A 47 -41.40 24.40 20.27
CA ARG A 47 -42.69 25.10 20.13
C ARG A 47 -42.68 26.52 20.68
N LYS A 48 -41.66 26.89 21.45
CA LYS A 48 -41.57 28.19 22.10
C LYS A 48 -40.95 29.21 21.14
N THR A 49 -41.75 29.72 20.20
CA THR A 49 -41.30 30.68 19.17
C THR A 49 -40.79 32.00 19.74
N ASP A 50 -41.10 32.33 21.01
CA ASP A 50 -40.58 33.48 21.75
C ASP A 50 -39.23 33.21 22.45
N ALA A 51 -38.70 31.98 22.41
CA ALA A 51 -37.38 31.66 22.97
C ALA A 51 -36.23 32.15 22.06
N PRO A 52 -35.04 32.44 22.62
CA PRO A 52 -33.87 32.86 21.84
C PRO A 52 -33.51 31.85 20.74
N PHE A 53 -33.06 32.36 19.59
CA PHE A 53 -32.71 31.56 18.41
C PHE A 53 -31.68 30.48 18.73
N GLU A 54 -30.65 30.83 19.52
CA GLU A 54 -29.54 29.96 19.90
C GLU A 54 -30.03 28.81 20.81
N ASN A 55 -30.95 29.11 21.73
CA ASN A 55 -31.56 28.09 22.60
C ASN A 55 -32.42 27.11 21.82
N ARG A 56 -33.22 27.61 20.85
CA ARG A 56 -34.05 26.76 19.99
C ARG A 56 -33.18 25.87 19.11
N THR A 57 -32.10 26.43 18.56
CA THR A 57 -31.08 25.73 17.77
C THR A 57 -30.42 24.61 18.58
N MET A 58 -29.91 24.91 19.77
CA MET A 58 -29.32 23.93 20.68
C MET A 58 -30.34 22.84 21.06
N GLY A 59 -31.61 23.21 21.26
CA GLY A 59 -32.69 22.26 21.51
C GLY A 59 -32.89 21.24 20.38
N CYS A 60 -32.86 21.67 19.12
CA CYS A 60 -32.94 20.75 17.97
C CYS A 60 -31.74 19.81 17.91
N ILE A 61 -30.53 20.34 18.07
CA ILE A 61 -29.27 19.56 17.99
C ILE A 61 -29.25 18.48 19.07
N LEU A 62 -29.53 18.85 20.33
CA LEU A 62 -29.57 17.89 21.43
C LEU A 62 -30.65 16.84 21.27
N LEU A 63 -31.80 17.19 20.68
CA LEU A 63 -32.86 16.22 20.40
C LEU A 63 -32.44 15.22 19.32
N ARG A 64 -31.81 15.69 18.23
CA ARG A 64 -31.25 14.82 17.18
C ARG A 64 -30.22 13.87 17.76
N ARG A 65 -29.23 14.39 18.50
CA ARG A 65 -28.17 13.58 19.13
C ARG A 65 -28.73 12.50 20.04
N LEU A 66 -29.69 12.83 20.89
CA LEU A 66 -30.32 11.86 21.79
C LEU A 66 -31.04 10.73 21.03
N LEU A 67 -31.69 11.06 19.90
CA LEU A 67 -32.33 10.08 19.04
C LEU A 67 -31.33 9.25 18.24
N SER A 68 -30.13 9.76 17.95
CA SER A 68 -29.10 9.00 17.24
C SER A 68 -28.32 8.05 18.17
N SER A 69 -27.91 8.52 19.35
CA SER A 69 -26.99 7.77 20.23
C SER A 69 -27.67 6.78 21.18
N ASN A 70 -28.95 6.97 21.50
CA ASN A 70 -29.62 6.22 22.57
C ASN A 70 -31.01 5.68 22.18
N PHE A 71 -31.35 5.60 20.89
CA PHE A 71 -32.69 5.24 20.44
C PHE A 71 -33.23 3.95 21.08
N ASP A 72 -32.48 2.85 20.97
CA ASP A 72 -32.91 1.52 21.42
C ASP A 72 -33.15 1.45 22.93
N GLU A 73 -32.45 2.29 23.70
CA GLU A 73 -32.64 2.38 25.14
C GLU A 73 -33.85 3.24 25.50
N ILE A 74 -34.02 4.38 24.82
CA ILE A 74 -35.00 5.40 25.21
C ILE A 74 -36.38 5.14 24.61
N TRP A 75 -36.45 4.74 23.35
CA TRP A 75 -37.71 4.66 22.59
C TRP A 75 -38.69 3.64 23.17
N PRO A 76 -38.27 2.41 23.54
CA PRO A 76 -39.18 1.42 24.15
C PRO A 76 -39.72 1.86 25.52
N SER A 77 -39.03 2.78 26.21
CA SER A 77 -39.46 3.28 27.51
C SER A 77 -40.60 4.30 27.43
N PHE A 78 -40.87 4.86 26.23
CA PHE A 78 -41.89 5.89 26.05
C PHE A 78 -43.28 5.26 25.93
N PRO A 79 -44.31 5.80 26.61
CA PRO A 79 -45.69 5.43 26.35
C PRO A 79 -46.06 5.69 24.88
N LEU A 80 -46.86 4.80 24.27
CA LEU A 80 -47.31 4.94 22.88
C LEU A 80 -47.94 6.32 22.59
N GLU A 81 -48.71 6.87 23.54
CA GLU A 81 -49.30 8.22 23.41
C GLU A 81 -48.24 9.32 23.30
N MET A 82 -47.10 9.18 23.99
CA MET A 82 -45.99 10.12 23.93
C MET A 82 -45.19 9.95 22.63
N GLN A 83 -44.99 8.72 22.16
CA GLN A 83 -44.37 8.46 20.86
C GLN A 83 -45.19 9.09 19.71
N GLU A 84 -46.50 8.86 19.71
CA GLU A 84 -47.42 9.44 18.71
C GLU A 84 -47.57 10.96 18.86
N GLY A 85 -47.49 11.47 20.10
CA GLY A 85 -47.43 12.91 20.37
C GLY A 85 -46.18 13.55 19.79
N LEU A 86 -45.00 12.97 20.02
CA LEU A 86 -43.72 13.45 19.50
C LEU A 86 -43.72 13.53 17.96
N LYS A 87 -44.11 12.44 17.29
CA LYS A 87 -44.20 12.38 15.82
C LYS A 87 -45.06 13.53 15.27
N ARG A 88 -46.22 13.77 15.89
CA ARG A 88 -47.16 14.82 15.48
C ARG A 88 -46.60 16.22 15.72
N GLU A 89 -46.00 16.46 16.89
CA GLU A 89 -45.43 17.76 17.23
C GLU A 89 -44.28 18.15 16.30
N LEU A 90 -43.41 17.21 15.94
CA LEU A 90 -42.33 17.45 14.97
C LEU A 90 -42.89 17.84 13.60
N MET A 91 -43.87 17.09 13.07
CA MET A 91 -44.53 17.41 11.80
C MET A 91 -45.24 18.78 11.82
N LEU A 92 -45.87 19.14 12.95
CA LEU A 92 -46.48 20.46 13.13
C LEU A 92 -45.45 21.57 13.21
N ALA A 93 -44.33 21.35 13.90
CA ALA A 93 -43.25 22.33 14.03
C ALA A 93 -42.70 22.76 12.66
N VAL A 94 -42.48 21.81 11.73
CA VAL A 94 -42.03 22.14 10.36
C VAL A 94 -43.03 23.03 9.61
N ARG A 95 -44.34 22.81 9.80
CA ARG A 95 -45.39 23.60 9.10
C ARG A 95 -45.54 25.02 9.64
N GLU A 96 -45.29 25.21 10.94
CA GLU A 96 -45.53 26.48 11.64
C GLU A 96 -44.25 27.32 11.78
N GLU A 97 -43.06 26.72 11.67
CA GLU A 97 -41.78 27.40 11.82
C GLU A 97 -41.56 28.46 10.75
N THR A 98 -41.19 29.67 11.14
CA THR A 98 -40.90 30.77 10.20
C THR A 98 -39.40 30.90 9.92
N GLU A 99 -38.54 30.48 10.85
CA GLU A 99 -37.08 30.58 10.70
C GLU A 99 -36.52 29.36 9.95
N GLN A 100 -35.99 29.57 8.74
CA GLN A 100 -35.49 28.49 7.86
C GLN A 100 -34.42 27.62 8.54
N ALA A 101 -33.47 28.22 9.25
CA ALA A 101 -32.41 27.49 9.93
C ALA A 101 -32.93 26.54 11.03
N ILE A 102 -33.95 26.97 11.79
CA ILE A 102 -34.58 26.12 12.80
C ILE A 102 -35.40 25.03 12.11
N ARG A 103 -36.11 25.37 11.04
CA ARG A 103 -36.92 24.41 10.29
C ARG A 103 -36.08 23.25 9.74
N LYS A 104 -34.89 23.55 9.18
CA LYS A 104 -33.92 22.52 8.74
C LYS A 104 -33.52 21.61 9.88
N LYS A 105 -33.13 22.16 11.04
CA LYS A 105 -32.76 21.37 12.21
C LYS A 105 -33.91 20.51 12.76
N VAL A 106 -35.17 20.94 12.63
CA VAL A 106 -36.33 20.10 12.96
C VAL A 106 -36.52 18.98 11.93
N CYS A 107 -36.26 19.25 10.65
CA CYS A 107 -36.26 18.24 9.60
C CYS A 107 -35.17 17.18 9.85
N ASP A 108 -33.98 17.56 10.32
CA ASP A 108 -32.93 16.61 10.71
C ASP A 108 -33.38 15.69 11.84
N VAL A 109 -34.07 16.23 12.84
CA VAL A 109 -34.68 15.44 13.93
C VAL A 109 -35.72 14.46 13.38
N ILE A 110 -36.55 14.88 12.41
CA ILE A 110 -37.54 14.00 11.76
C ILE A 110 -36.84 12.87 10.99
N ALA A 111 -35.81 13.19 10.22
CA ALA A 111 -35.05 12.21 9.44
C ALA A 111 -34.38 11.18 10.36
N GLU A 112 -33.73 11.63 11.44
CA GLU A 112 -33.12 10.75 12.46
C GLU A 112 -34.15 9.83 13.10
N LEU A 113 -35.32 10.38 13.47
CA LEU A 113 -36.39 9.57 14.05
C LEU A 113 -36.94 8.55 13.03
N ALA A 114 -37.10 8.95 11.78
CA ALA A 114 -37.57 8.06 10.72
C ALA A 114 -36.58 6.92 10.45
N ARG A 115 -35.27 7.21 10.45
CA ARG A 115 -34.20 6.21 10.29
C ARG A 115 -34.31 5.09 11.32
N ASN A 116 -34.46 5.48 12.58
CA ASN A 116 -34.64 4.56 13.70
C ASN A 116 -36.01 3.84 13.72
N MET A 117 -36.91 4.18 12.80
CA MET A 117 -38.25 3.58 12.68
C MET A 117 -38.37 2.57 11.54
N ILE A 118 -37.24 2.17 10.94
CA ILE A 118 -37.12 0.96 10.13
C ILE A 118 -36.96 -0.24 11.06
N ASP A 119 -37.80 -1.27 10.92
CA ASP A 119 -37.66 -2.51 11.69
C ASP A 119 -36.58 -3.46 11.13
N ASP A 120 -36.28 -4.53 11.86
CA ASP A 120 -35.29 -5.55 11.45
C ASP A 120 -35.61 -6.21 10.09
N ASP A 121 -36.89 -6.21 9.70
CA ASP A 121 -37.38 -6.69 8.41
C ASP A 121 -37.35 -5.60 7.32
N GLY A 122 -36.75 -4.43 7.60
CA GLY A 122 -36.56 -3.32 6.67
C GLY A 122 -37.84 -2.51 6.37
N ASN A 123 -38.87 -2.56 7.21
CA ASN A 123 -40.14 -1.87 6.98
C ASN A 123 -40.25 -0.57 7.79
N MET A 124 -40.76 0.48 7.14
CA MET A 124 -41.06 1.75 7.80
C MET A 124 -42.27 1.62 8.74
N THR A 125 -42.05 1.73 10.06
CA THR A 125 -43.11 1.66 11.07
C THR A 125 -43.85 2.99 11.25
N TRP A 126 -43.23 4.13 10.89
CA TRP A 126 -43.85 5.46 10.92
C TRP A 126 -44.43 5.87 9.56
N GLN A 127 -45.47 5.17 9.10
CA GLN A 127 -46.08 5.37 7.78
C GLN A 127 -46.57 6.79 7.47
N ASP A 128 -46.95 7.57 8.50
CA ASP A 128 -47.42 8.94 8.30
C ASP A 128 -46.31 9.92 7.90
N VAL A 129 -45.03 9.61 8.18
CA VAL A 129 -43.90 10.45 7.74
C VAL A 129 -43.79 10.50 6.21
N LEU A 130 -44.08 9.38 5.54
CA LEU A 130 -44.05 9.29 4.08
C LEU A 130 -45.12 10.18 3.45
N LYS A 131 -46.35 10.10 3.98
CA LYS A 131 -47.45 10.98 3.54
C LYS A 131 -47.12 12.44 3.79
N PHE A 132 -46.58 12.75 4.96
CA PHE A 132 -46.18 14.10 5.34
C PHE A 132 -45.13 14.66 4.37
N MET A 133 -44.07 13.91 4.09
CA MET A 133 -43.02 14.31 3.14
C MET A 133 -43.58 14.57 1.75
N PHE A 134 -44.42 13.68 1.20
CA PHE A 134 -45.04 13.88 -0.10
C PHE A 134 -46.02 15.08 -0.12
N GLU A 135 -46.77 15.33 0.96
CA GLU A 135 -47.62 16.51 1.08
C GLU A 135 -46.80 17.81 1.08
N LEU A 136 -45.67 17.83 1.79
CA LEU A 136 -44.76 18.97 1.81
C LEU A 136 -44.14 19.23 0.44
N ALA A 137 -43.69 18.17 -0.26
CA ALA A 137 -43.10 18.29 -1.59
C ALA A 137 -44.09 18.80 -2.66
N ASN A 138 -45.39 18.57 -2.47
CA ASN A 138 -46.47 19.04 -3.35
C ASN A 138 -47.09 20.38 -2.89
N SER A 139 -46.53 21.02 -1.86
CA SER A 139 -47.01 22.30 -1.35
C SER A 139 -46.79 23.44 -2.35
N GLN A 140 -47.60 24.50 -2.25
CA GLN A 140 -47.36 25.75 -3.00
C GLN A 140 -46.30 26.64 -2.31
N SER A 141 -45.87 26.30 -1.10
CA SER A 141 -44.84 27.03 -0.36
C SER A 141 -43.45 26.48 -0.67
N PRO A 142 -42.53 27.28 -1.26
CA PRO A 142 -41.17 26.83 -1.56
C PRO A 142 -40.44 26.32 -0.31
N ASP A 143 -40.60 27.00 0.83
CA ASP A 143 -39.92 26.61 2.07
C ASP A 143 -40.39 25.23 2.60
N LEU A 144 -41.63 24.84 2.32
CA LEU A 144 -42.14 23.51 2.69
C LEU A 144 -41.67 22.44 1.70
N MET A 145 -41.55 22.77 0.41
CA MET A 145 -40.93 21.88 -0.56
C MET A 145 -39.46 21.62 -0.19
N GLU A 146 -38.72 22.66 0.17
CA GLU A 146 -37.34 22.56 0.67
C GLU A 146 -37.26 21.64 1.89
N SER A 147 -38.20 21.77 2.84
CA SER A 147 -38.24 20.91 4.03
C SER A 147 -38.43 19.43 3.68
N ALA A 148 -39.27 19.11 2.70
CA ALA A 148 -39.46 17.73 2.24
C ALA A 148 -38.19 17.15 1.63
N LEU A 149 -37.53 17.93 0.77
CA LEU A 149 -36.29 17.55 0.11
C LEU A 149 -35.14 17.43 1.10
N HIS A 150 -35.09 18.27 2.13
CA HIS A 150 -34.10 18.20 3.18
C HIS A 150 -34.24 16.92 4.01
N ILE A 151 -35.46 16.56 4.45
CA ILE A 151 -35.73 15.28 5.13
C ILE A 151 -35.26 14.11 4.25
N PHE A 152 -35.54 14.16 2.96
CA PHE A 152 -35.17 13.11 2.02
C PHE A 152 -33.66 13.06 1.73
N THR A 153 -32.98 14.20 1.73
CA THR A 153 -31.52 14.30 1.62
C THR A 153 -30.85 13.68 2.85
N THR A 154 -31.36 13.99 4.04
CA THR A 154 -30.82 13.50 5.32
C THR A 154 -31.05 11.99 5.52
N PHE A 155 -32.17 11.46 5.02
CA PHE A 155 -32.45 10.02 5.03
C PHE A 155 -33.10 9.52 3.72
N PRO A 156 -32.30 9.22 2.68
CA PRO A 156 -32.81 8.74 1.39
C PRO A 156 -33.48 7.36 1.49
N GLY A 157 -33.09 6.55 2.47
CA GLY A 157 -33.63 5.20 2.73
C GLY A 157 -35.02 5.16 3.41
N ILE A 158 -35.73 6.28 3.52
CA ILE A 158 -37.00 6.41 4.29
C ILE A 158 -38.11 5.43 3.88
N PHE A 159 -38.02 4.83 2.69
CA PHE A 159 -39.02 3.88 2.19
C PHE A 159 -38.76 2.42 2.61
N GLY A 160 -37.56 2.11 3.12
CA GLY A 160 -37.12 0.74 3.41
C GLY A 160 -37.36 -0.22 2.23
N ASN A 161 -37.84 -1.42 2.53
CA ASN A 161 -38.13 -2.46 1.53
C ASN A 161 -39.25 -2.11 0.54
N GLN A 162 -39.97 -0.99 0.74
CA GLN A 162 -41.00 -0.52 -0.19
C GLN A 162 -40.47 0.47 -1.22
N GLN A 163 -39.17 0.78 -1.25
CA GLN A 163 -38.57 1.74 -2.18
C GLN A 163 -38.99 1.53 -3.64
N ASN A 164 -38.91 0.29 -4.13
CA ASN A 164 -39.27 -0.05 -5.52
C ASN A 164 -40.75 0.23 -5.84
N HIS A 165 -41.64 0.22 -4.83
CA HIS A 165 -43.05 0.58 -5.02
C HIS A 165 -43.24 2.09 -5.21
N TYR A 166 -42.47 2.90 -4.49
CA TYR A 166 -42.56 4.36 -4.52
C TYR A 166 -41.67 5.02 -5.58
N LEU A 167 -40.84 4.24 -6.29
CA LEU A 167 -39.79 4.76 -7.17
C LEU A 167 -40.28 5.78 -8.22
N GLU A 168 -41.41 5.51 -8.88
CA GLU A 168 -41.99 6.44 -9.86
C GLU A 168 -42.50 7.73 -9.21
N VAL A 169 -43.01 7.64 -7.97
CA VAL A 169 -43.47 8.83 -7.21
C VAL A 169 -42.29 9.68 -6.77
N ILE A 170 -41.20 9.04 -6.31
CA ILE A 170 -39.94 9.72 -5.98
C ILE A 170 -39.39 10.44 -7.21
N ARG A 171 -39.34 9.77 -8.36
CA ARG A 171 -38.90 10.36 -9.63
C ARG A 171 -39.73 11.59 -10.00
N GLN A 172 -41.06 11.50 -9.92
CA GLN A 172 -41.95 12.63 -10.22
C GLN A 172 -41.75 13.81 -9.26
N MET A 173 -41.59 13.53 -7.97
CA MET A 173 -41.34 14.53 -6.94
C MET A 173 -40.03 15.30 -7.22
N LEU A 174 -38.94 14.58 -7.46
CA LEU A 174 -37.64 15.18 -7.76
C LEU A 174 -37.67 15.96 -9.07
N LEU A 175 -38.28 15.40 -10.12
CA LEU A 175 -38.39 16.06 -11.42
C LEU A 175 -39.14 17.38 -11.31
N GLN A 176 -40.23 17.43 -10.56
CA GLN A 176 -41.02 18.66 -10.36
C GLN A 176 -40.21 19.72 -9.62
N SER A 177 -39.49 19.33 -8.57
CA SER A 177 -38.67 20.25 -7.76
C SER A 177 -37.43 20.78 -8.52
N LEU A 178 -36.93 20.03 -9.51
CA LEU A 178 -35.83 20.44 -10.38
C LEU A 178 -36.24 21.42 -11.50
N GLN A 179 -37.54 21.70 -11.68
CA GLN A 179 -37.99 22.60 -12.75
C GLN A 179 -37.64 24.06 -12.45
N GLN A 180 -37.15 24.79 -13.46
CA GLN A 180 -36.74 26.20 -13.33
C GLN A 180 -37.87 27.18 -13.00
N THR A 181 -39.13 26.74 -12.98
CA THR A 181 -40.27 27.54 -12.53
C THR A 181 -40.33 27.68 -11.01
N VAL A 182 -39.57 26.87 -10.27
CA VAL A 182 -39.46 26.91 -8.81
C VAL A 182 -38.31 27.83 -8.37
N THR A 183 -38.24 28.22 -7.10
CA THR A 183 -37.15 29.04 -6.57
C THR A 183 -35.79 28.30 -6.66
N PRO A 184 -34.67 29.00 -6.88
CA PRO A 184 -33.34 28.38 -6.97
C PRO A 184 -33.00 27.49 -5.78
N GLN A 185 -33.38 27.89 -4.55
CA GLN A 185 -33.13 27.12 -3.33
C GLN A 185 -33.80 25.73 -3.35
N VAL A 186 -35.03 25.62 -3.87
CA VAL A 186 -35.71 24.31 -3.97
C VAL A 186 -35.04 23.43 -5.03
N VAL A 187 -34.56 24.03 -6.13
CA VAL A 187 -33.79 23.31 -7.15
C VAL A 187 -32.48 22.79 -6.56
N TYR A 188 -31.76 23.62 -5.78
CA TYR A 188 -30.50 23.22 -5.12
C TYR A 188 -30.72 22.08 -4.13
N GLU A 189 -31.76 22.16 -3.29
CA GLU A 189 -32.09 21.09 -2.35
C GLU A 189 -32.54 19.81 -3.08
N ALA A 190 -33.23 19.94 -4.23
CA ALA A 190 -33.62 18.79 -5.04
C ALA A 190 -32.41 18.08 -5.68
N ILE A 191 -31.36 18.83 -6.03
CA ILE A 191 -30.10 18.25 -6.50
C ILE A 191 -29.42 17.47 -5.37
N LYS A 192 -29.32 18.04 -4.16
CA LYS A 192 -28.77 17.36 -2.98
C LYS A 192 -29.55 16.09 -2.66
N ALA A 193 -30.87 16.17 -2.66
CA ALA A 193 -31.75 15.02 -2.42
C ALA A 193 -31.61 13.92 -3.47
N THR A 194 -31.52 14.30 -4.75
CA THR A 194 -31.31 13.33 -5.83
C THR A 194 -29.94 12.67 -5.72
N THR A 195 -28.92 13.44 -5.35
CA THR A 195 -27.55 12.95 -5.15
C THR A 195 -27.47 11.94 -4.01
N ALA A 196 -27.95 12.32 -2.81
CA ALA A 196 -27.99 11.44 -1.66
C ALA A 196 -28.75 10.14 -1.95
N PHE A 197 -29.86 10.20 -2.70
CA PHE A 197 -30.61 9.01 -3.08
C PHE A 197 -29.89 8.13 -4.11
N LEU A 198 -29.12 8.70 -5.04
CA LEU A 198 -28.28 7.95 -5.97
C LEU A 198 -27.14 7.26 -5.25
N VAL A 199 -26.46 7.96 -4.34
CA VAL A 199 -25.35 7.43 -3.52
C VAL A 199 -25.85 6.29 -2.64
N ALA A 200 -26.97 6.46 -1.94
CA ALA A 200 -27.59 5.38 -1.15
C ALA A 200 -28.02 4.16 -1.99
N ASN A 201 -28.06 4.29 -3.32
CA ASN A 201 -28.43 3.25 -4.29
C ASN A 201 -27.31 2.98 -5.31
N GLU A 202 -26.05 3.14 -4.92
CA GLU A 202 -24.89 2.99 -5.81
C GLU A 202 -24.80 1.61 -6.50
N LYS A 203 -25.25 0.54 -5.84
CA LYS A 203 -25.24 -0.83 -6.39
C LYS A 203 -26.51 -1.18 -7.18
N GLU A 204 -27.54 -0.35 -7.12
CA GLU A 204 -28.87 -0.62 -7.68
C GLU A 204 -29.03 0.02 -9.07
N SER A 205 -28.47 -0.64 -10.09
CA SER A 205 -28.47 -0.12 -11.47
C SER A 205 -29.88 0.19 -12.02
N HIS A 206 -30.93 -0.53 -11.60
CA HIS A 206 -32.29 -0.25 -12.07
C HIS A 206 -32.84 1.08 -11.52
N VAL A 207 -32.45 1.46 -10.29
CA VAL A 207 -32.82 2.75 -9.68
C VAL A 207 -32.18 3.88 -10.47
N GLN A 208 -30.87 3.79 -10.71
CA GLN A 208 -30.12 4.78 -11.48
C GLN A 208 -30.69 4.95 -12.90
N MET A 209 -31.01 3.83 -13.57
CA MET A 209 -31.64 3.84 -14.90
C MET A 209 -33.04 4.46 -14.91
N HIS A 210 -33.79 4.33 -13.81
CA HIS A 210 -35.13 4.90 -13.69
C HIS A 210 -35.09 6.42 -13.49
N LEU A 211 -34.05 6.95 -12.83
CA LEU A 211 -33.89 8.39 -12.56
C LEU A 211 -33.13 9.16 -13.63
N LYS A 212 -32.62 8.48 -14.66
CA LYS A 212 -31.74 9.07 -15.70
C LYS A 212 -32.28 10.34 -16.38
N ASP A 213 -33.60 10.53 -16.41
CA ASP A 213 -34.22 11.70 -17.04
C ASP A 213 -34.15 12.97 -16.17
N LEU A 214 -33.78 12.84 -14.89
CA LEU A 214 -33.51 13.97 -13.99
C LEU A 214 -32.18 14.66 -14.31
N LEU A 215 -31.20 13.91 -14.83
CA LEU A 215 -29.82 14.35 -14.98
C LEU A 215 -29.66 15.68 -15.77
N PRO A 216 -30.34 15.92 -16.90
CA PRO A 216 -30.21 17.21 -17.60
C PRO A 216 -30.62 18.41 -16.72
N ALA A 217 -31.66 18.25 -15.89
CA ALA A 217 -32.13 19.31 -15.00
C ALA A 217 -31.16 19.53 -13.82
N ILE A 218 -30.53 18.45 -13.32
CA ILE A 218 -29.46 18.52 -12.32
C ILE A 218 -28.29 19.36 -12.83
N ILE A 219 -27.76 19.03 -14.02
CA ILE A 219 -26.64 19.78 -14.61
C ILE A 219 -27.02 21.25 -14.85
N GLN A 220 -28.26 21.53 -15.27
CA GLN A 220 -28.73 22.90 -15.45
C GLN A 220 -28.82 23.68 -14.13
N GLY A 221 -29.25 23.03 -13.04
CA GLY A 221 -29.33 23.66 -11.72
C GLY A 221 -27.95 23.87 -11.08
N ILE A 222 -26.99 22.97 -11.30
CA ILE A 222 -25.58 23.18 -10.92
C ILE A 222 -25.03 24.41 -11.64
N ALA A 223 -25.24 24.51 -12.97
CA ALA A 223 -24.79 25.67 -13.74
C ALA A 223 -25.43 26.98 -13.27
N LEU A 224 -26.70 26.94 -12.81
CA LEU A 224 -27.35 28.10 -12.20
C LEU A 224 -26.66 28.53 -10.90
N SER A 225 -26.33 27.58 -10.02
CA SER A 225 -25.65 27.88 -8.73
C SER A 225 -24.31 28.58 -8.96
N VAL A 226 -23.51 28.09 -9.90
CA VAL A 226 -22.23 28.73 -10.28
C VAL A 226 -22.44 30.16 -10.76
N VAL A 227 -23.43 30.41 -11.62
CA VAL A 227 -23.70 31.75 -12.14
C VAL A 227 -24.13 32.70 -11.02
N GLU A 228 -24.90 32.20 -10.04
CA GLU A 228 -25.32 33.00 -8.89
C GLU A 228 -24.21 33.17 -7.83
N LYS A 229 -23.17 32.31 -7.84
CA LYS A 229 -22.08 32.26 -6.86
C LYS A 229 -22.58 32.18 -5.40
N LYS A 230 -23.62 31.38 -5.15
CA LYS A 230 -24.28 31.33 -3.83
C LYS A 230 -24.04 30.06 -3.03
N ASP A 231 -23.97 28.90 -3.67
CA ASP A 231 -23.90 27.61 -2.98
C ASP A 231 -23.03 26.61 -3.77
N ASP A 232 -21.76 26.50 -3.39
CA ASP A 232 -20.76 25.59 -3.97
C ASP A 232 -21.01 24.12 -3.63
N THR A 233 -21.76 23.84 -2.56
CA THR A 233 -22.16 22.47 -2.20
C THR A 233 -22.96 21.78 -3.29
N VAL A 234 -23.65 22.54 -4.14
CA VAL A 234 -24.38 22.00 -5.31
C VAL A 234 -23.41 21.48 -6.38
N LEU A 235 -22.23 22.10 -6.54
CA LEU A 235 -21.19 21.57 -7.43
C LEU A 235 -20.50 20.36 -6.82
N LYS A 236 -20.32 20.33 -5.49
CA LYS A 236 -19.82 19.14 -4.77
C LYS A 236 -20.71 17.91 -5.00
N CYS A 237 -22.03 18.08 -5.13
CA CYS A 237 -22.91 16.98 -5.51
C CYS A 237 -22.54 16.33 -6.86
N LEU A 238 -22.00 17.08 -7.83
CA LEU A 238 -21.53 16.48 -9.09
C LEU A 238 -20.32 15.55 -8.85
N ILE A 239 -19.42 15.95 -7.97
CA ILE A 239 -18.24 15.17 -7.56
C ILE A 239 -18.70 13.91 -6.83
N GLU A 240 -19.63 14.03 -5.89
CA GLU A 240 -20.18 12.90 -5.13
C GLU A 240 -20.88 11.87 -6.04
N ILE A 241 -21.61 12.33 -7.07
CA ILE A 241 -22.17 11.42 -8.11
C ILE A 241 -21.06 10.79 -8.94
N ALA A 242 -20.03 11.55 -9.31
CA ALA A 242 -18.88 11.04 -10.05
C ALA A 242 -18.12 9.98 -9.26
N GLU A 243 -17.98 10.13 -7.95
CA GLU A 243 -17.30 9.20 -7.07
C GLU A 243 -18.07 7.88 -6.92
N ASN A 244 -19.37 7.97 -6.59
CA ASN A 244 -20.16 6.79 -6.19
C ASN A 244 -20.95 6.16 -7.34
N THR A 245 -21.40 6.94 -8.32
CA THR A 245 -22.26 6.46 -9.43
C THR A 245 -21.87 7.03 -10.81
N PRO A 246 -20.58 6.98 -11.22
CA PRO A 246 -20.09 7.70 -12.40
C PRO A 246 -20.83 7.35 -13.70
N LYS A 247 -21.22 6.07 -13.88
CA LYS A 247 -21.94 5.61 -15.08
C LYS A 247 -23.29 6.32 -15.27
N TYR A 248 -23.91 6.83 -14.20
CA TYR A 248 -25.14 7.64 -14.28
C TYR A 248 -24.92 8.92 -15.10
N LEU A 249 -23.73 9.52 -15.03
CA LEU A 249 -23.38 10.77 -15.70
C LEU A 249 -23.16 10.62 -17.23
N ARG A 250 -22.95 9.39 -17.72
CA ARG A 250 -22.69 9.06 -19.13
C ARG A 250 -23.55 9.85 -20.14
N PRO A 251 -24.89 9.95 -20.00
CA PRO A 251 -25.73 10.61 -21.00
C PRO A 251 -25.52 12.12 -21.11
N GLN A 252 -24.88 12.77 -20.13
CA GLN A 252 -24.62 14.21 -20.11
C GLN A 252 -23.13 14.57 -20.16
N MET A 253 -22.22 13.61 -20.38
CA MET A 253 -20.77 13.89 -20.45
C MET A 253 -20.42 14.95 -21.51
N GLU A 254 -21.14 14.98 -22.63
CA GLU A 254 -21.02 15.99 -23.69
C GLU A 254 -21.35 17.42 -23.22
N ASN A 255 -22.07 17.57 -22.10
CA ASN A 255 -22.40 18.85 -21.48
C ASN A 255 -21.53 19.12 -20.23
N ILE A 256 -21.24 18.08 -19.45
CA ILE A 256 -20.43 18.18 -18.22
C ILE A 256 -19.00 18.62 -18.53
N PHE A 257 -18.33 17.99 -19.51
CA PHE A 257 -16.95 18.37 -19.87
C PHE A 257 -16.84 19.85 -20.29
N PRO A 258 -17.61 20.34 -21.27
CA PRO A 258 -17.58 21.76 -21.63
C PRO A 258 -17.96 22.70 -20.48
N PHE A 259 -18.87 22.28 -19.61
CA PHE A 259 -19.25 23.06 -18.43
C PHE A 259 -18.05 23.23 -17.48
N CYS A 260 -17.40 22.14 -17.08
CA CYS A 260 -16.22 22.18 -16.22
C CYS A 260 -15.07 22.97 -16.88
N LEU A 261 -14.77 22.73 -18.16
CA LEU A 261 -13.76 23.48 -18.91
C LEU A 261 -14.00 24.99 -18.88
N LYS A 262 -15.27 25.41 -18.96
CA LYS A 262 -15.64 26.82 -18.86
C LYS A 262 -15.32 27.37 -17.47
N LEU A 263 -15.55 26.61 -16.40
CA LEU A 263 -15.20 27.02 -15.02
C LEU A 263 -13.70 27.27 -14.91
N LEU A 264 -12.87 26.32 -15.33
CA LEU A 264 -11.41 26.43 -15.25
C LEU A 264 -10.88 27.67 -15.99
N SER A 265 -11.47 27.98 -17.16
CA SER A 265 -11.08 29.10 -18.01
C SER A 265 -11.52 30.49 -17.52
N ASP A 266 -12.46 30.55 -16.56
CA ASP A 266 -13.03 31.80 -16.09
C ASP A 266 -12.24 32.36 -14.89
N ALA A 267 -11.24 33.18 -15.18
CA ALA A 267 -10.43 33.86 -14.17
C ALA A 267 -11.20 34.87 -13.28
N THR A 268 -12.51 35.06 -13.50
CA THR A 268 -13.36 35.88 -12.62
C THR A 268 -14.05 35.07 -11.52
N LEU A 269 -13.93 33.74 -11.56
CA LEU A 269 -14.35 32.85 -10.48
C LEU A 269 -13.27 32.76 -9.41
N ASP A 270 -13.70 32.61 -8.16
CA ASP A 270 -12.78 32.34 -7.05
C ASP A 270 -12.13 30.97 -7.23
N ALA A 271 -10.93 30.78 -6.67
CA ALA A 271 -10.13 29.55 -6.80
C ALA A 271 -10.95 28.28 -6.51
N SER A 272 -11.70 28.28 -5.41
CA SER A 272 -12.56 27.17 -4.99
C SER A 272 -13.50 26.66 -6.08
N TRP A 273 -14.18 27.55 -6.84
CA TRP A 273 -15.09 27.12 -7.91
C TRP A 273 -14.36 26.48 -9.10
N ARG A 274 -13.16 26.98 -9.41
CA ARG A 274 -12.32 26.47 -10.51
C ARG A 274 -11.73 25.11 -10.12
N GLN A 275 -11.25 24.99 -8.89
CA GLN A 275 -10.74 23.75 -8.29
C GLN A 275 -11.85 22.67 -8.23
N LEU A 276 -13.06 22.99 -7.76
CA LEU A 276 -14.19 22.04 -7.76
C LEU A 276 -14.58 21.59 -9.17
N GLY A 277 -14.51 22.50 -10.16
CA GLY A 277 -14.74 22.16 -11.55
C GLY A 277 -13.69 21.19 -12.13
N LEU A 278 -12.44 21.32 -11.68
CA LEU A 278 -11.34 20.44 -12.04
C LEU A 278 -11.49 19.09 -11.33
N GLU A 279 -11.75 19.09 -10.03
CA GLU A 279 -11.97 17.90 -9.22
C GLU A 279 -13.06 17.01 -9.83
N ALA A 280 -14.19 17.58 -10.27
CA ALA A 280 -15.24 16.78 -10.94
C ALA A 280 -14.73 15.98 -12.16
N ILE A 281 -13.75 16.50 -12.92
CA ILE A 281 -13.16 15.77 -14.04
C ILE A 281 -12.11 14.75 -13.55
N VAL A 282 -11.32 15.10 -12.53
CA VAL A 282 -10.32 14.21 -11.93
C VAL A 282 -11.01 12.99 -11.32
N THR A 283 -12.00 13.20 -10.45
CA THR A 283 -12.80 12.13 -9.83
C THR A 283 -13.44 11.22 -10.89
N LEU A 284 -14.06 11.79 -11.94
CA LEU A 284 -14.62 11.00 -13.05
C LEU A 284 -13.56 10.14 -13.76
N SER A 285 -12.33 10.66 -13.84
CA SER A 285 -11.22 9.96 -14.48
C SER A 285 -10.75 8.81 -13.59
N GLU A 286 -10.71 8.96 -12.27
CA GLU A 286 -10.32 7.90 -11.32
C GLU A 286 -11.40 6.83 -11.17
N THR A 287 -12.67 7.21 -11.09
CA THR A 287 -13.77 6.27 -10.80
C THR A 287 -14.36 5.62 -12.05
N ALA A 288 -14.28 6.28 -13.20
CA ALA A 288 -14.70 5.73 -14.49
C ALA A 288 -13.76 6.08 -15.65
N PRO A 289 -12.46 5.72 -15.54
CA PRO A 289 -11.43 6.08 -16.52
C PRO A 289 -11.77 5.64 -17.94
N ALA A 290 -12.29 4.42 -18.07
CA ALA A 290 -12.65 3.84 -19.36
C ALA A 290 -13.83 4.57 -20.04
N MET A 291 -14.79 5.06 -19.25
CA MET A 291 -15.84 5.94 -19.75
C MET A 291 -15.25 7.27 -20.22
N VAL A 292 -14.40 7.90 -19.41
CA VAL A 292 -13.77 9.19 -19.75
C VAL A 292 -12.93 9.08 -21.03
N ARG A 293 -12.19 8.00 -21.23
CA ARG A 293 -11.41 7.74 -22.46
C ARG A 293 -12.28 7.71 -23.73
N LYS A 294 -13.58 7.38 -23.65
CA LYS A 294 -14.51 7.49 -24.78
C LYS A 294 -14.88 8.94 -25.14
N PHE A 295 -14.69 9.87 -24.21
CA PHE A 295 -14.87 11.31 -24.39
C PHE A 295 -13.52 12.04 -24.56
N ASN A 296 -12.46 11.35 -25.00
CA ASN A 296 -11.10 11.87 -25.12
C ASN A 296 -10.93 13.16 -25.94
N LYS A 297 -11.89 13.51 -26.81
CA LYS A 297 -11.87 14.76 -27.59
C LYS A 297 -11.82 16.03 -26.74
N PHE A 298 -12.19 15.95 -25.46
CA PHE A 298 -12.10 17.05 -24.51
C PHE A 298 -10.74 17.14 -23.81
N ILE A 299 -9.96 16.06 -23.77
CA ILE A 299 -8.66 16.02 -23.07
C ILE A 299 -7.66 17.03 -23.68
N PRO A 300 -7.54 17.20 -25.01
CA PRO A 300 -6.70 18.25 -25.59
C PRO A 300 -7.14 19.68 -25.25
N GLN A 301 -8.37 19.88 -24.79
CA GLN A 301 -8.86 21.19 -24.32
C GLN A 301 -8.67 21.36 -22.81
N LEU A 302 -8.72 20.26 -22.05
CA LEU A 302 -8.49 20.23 -20.61
C LEU A 302 -7.05 20.55 -20.24
N VAL A 303 -6.10 19.85 -20.86
CA VAL A 303 -4.68 19.97 -20.50
C VAL A 303 -4.18 21.42 -20.51
N PRO A 304 -4.46 22.25 -21.54
CA PRO A 304 -4.08 23.65 -21.50
C PRO A 304 -4.71 24.48 -20.36
N GLN A 305 -5.91 24.13 -19.89
CA GLN A 305 -6.55 24.82 -18.76
C GLN A 305 -5.86 24.48 -17.44
N VAL A 306 -5.55 23.19 -17.23
CA VAL A 306 -4.79 22.72 -16.07
C VAL A 306 -3.40 23.38 -16.05
N LEU A 307 -2.69 23.36 -17.18
CA LEU A 307 -1.39 24.03 -17.30
C LEU A 307 -1.47 25.54 -17.11
N SER A 308 -2.58 26.19 -17.50
CA SER A 308 -2.78 27.62 -17.24
C SER A 308 -2.93 27.92 -15.76
N MET A 309 -3.58 27.04 -14.99
CA MET A 309 -3.69 27.17 -13.53
C MET A 309 -2.31 27.00 -12.85
N MET A 310 -1.46 26.08 -13.35
CA MET A 310 -0.07 25.92 -12.88
C MET A 310 0.82 27.16 -13.11
N VAL A 311 0.43 28.07 -14.00
CA VAL A 311 1.16 29.32 -14.29
C VAL A 311 0.80 30.44 -13.30
N GLU A 312 -0.27 30.30 -12.51
CA GLU A 312 -0.76 31.30 -11.54
C GLU A 312 0.12 31.34 -10.27
N LEU A 313 1.37 31.76 -10.44
CA LEU A 313 2.37 31.89 -9.38
C LEU A 313 2.69 33.35 -9.08
N ASP A 314 2.71 33.70 -7.80
CA ASP A 314 3.12 35.02 -7.34
C ASP A 314 4.65 35.20 -7.36
N GLU A 315 5.09 36.45 -7.53
CA GLU A 315 6.51 36.82 -7.48
C GLU A 315 6.89 37.21 -6.05
N GLU A 316 7.81 36.47 -5.46
CA GLU A 316 8.34 36.73 -4.12
C GLU A 316 9.83 37.12 -4.19
N GLU A 317 10.18 38.32 -3.71
CA GLU A 317 11.54 38.85 -3.81
C GLU A 317 12.59 38.03 -3.02
N ASP A 318 12.20 37.46 -1.88
CA ASP A 318 13.09 36.74 -0.96
C ASP A 318 13.00 35.21 -1.08
N TRP A 319 12.22 34.70 -2.06
CA TRP A 319 11.98 33.26 -2.25
C TRP A 319 13.27 32.43 -2.21
N ALA A 320 14.33 32.91 -2.88
CA ALA A 320 15.61 32.22 -2.99
C ALA A 320 16.31 31.90 -1.66
N PHE A 321 16.01 32.66 -0.59
CA PHE A 321 16.72 32.64 0.69
C PHE A 321 15.87 32.16 1.87
N GLN A 322 14.59 31.87 1.66
CA GLN A 322 13.71 31.29 2.69
C GLN A 322 14.23 29.90 3.09
N ASP A 323 14.27 29.64 4.40
CA ASP A 323 14.66 28.35 4.98
C ASP A 323 13.47 27.36 5.11
N GLU A 324 12.23 27.86 5.07
CA GLU A 324 10.97 27.11 5.22
C GLU A 324 10.00 27.51 4.09
N ALA A 325 9.14 26.59 3.65
CA ALA A 325 8.08 26.88 2.68
C ALA A 325 6.94 27.66 3.36
N ASP A 326 6.17 28.43 2.59
CA ASP A 326 4.99 29.14 3.11
C ASP A 326 3.79 28.20 3.09
N ASP A 327 3.10 28.03 4.23
CA ASP A 327 1.96 27.11 4.35
C ASP A 327 0.78 27.58 3.47
N ASP A 328 0.69 28.89 3.19
CA ASP A 328 -0.34 29.51 2.32
C ASP A 328 -0.25 29.04 0.84
N ASP A 329 0.85 28.41 0.40
CA ASP A 329 1.03 27.93 -0.98
C ASP A 329 0.22 26.65 -1.30
N LEU A 330 -0.19 25.87 -0.28
CA LEU A 330 -0.80 24.54 -0.44
C LEU A 330 -2.19 24.59 -1.11
N ASP A 331 -2.98 25.63 -0.84
CA ASP A 331 -4.33 25.82 -1.40
C ASP A 331 -4.35 26.56 -2.75
N SER A 332 -3.17 26.87 -3.31
CA SER A 332 -3.06 27.63 -4.55
C SER A 332 -3.60 26.88 -5.77
N ASN A 333 -4.08 27.61 -6.78
CA ASN A 333 -4.48 27.00 -8.05
C ASN A 333 -3.33 26.23 -8.72
N ALA A 334 -2.08 26.64 -8.48
CA ALA A 334 -0.93 25.99 -9.10
C ALA A 334 -0.69 24.59 -8.53
N VAL A 335 -0.73 24.44 -7.20
CA VAL A 335 -0.57 23.15 -6.51
C VAL A 335 -1.76 22.23 -6.80
N ALA A 336 -2.99 22.75 -6.71
CA ALA A 336 -4.19 21.98 -7.05
C ALA A 336 -4.17 21.46 -8.50
N ALA A 337 -3.70 22.28 -9.45
CA ALA A 337 -3.60 21.89 -10.85
C ALA A 337 -2.47 20.90 -11.13
N GLU A 338 -1.34 21.01 -10.42
CA GLU A 338 -0.25 20.04 -10.48
C GLU A 338 -0.71 18.66 -10.01
N SER A 339 -1.33 18.59 -8.82
CA SER A 339 -1.90 17.36 -8.27
C SER A 339 -2.96 16.75 -9.19
N ALA A 340 -3.85 17.59 -9.74
CA ALA A 340 -4.85 17.13 -10.69
C ALA A 340 -4.23 16.58 -11.98
N LEU A 341 -3.13 17.15 -12.48
CA LEU A 341 -2.47 16.65 -13.69
C LEU A 341 -1.88 15.26 -13.48
N ASP A 342 -1.26 15.03 -12.33
CA ASP A 342 -0.74 13.72 -11.92
C ASP A 342 -1.88 12.69 -11.81
N ARG A 343 -2.91 12.97 -10.99
CA ARG A 343 -4.09 12.11 -10.85
C ARG A 343 -4.77 11.78 -12.18
N LEU A 344 -4.88 12.77 -13.09
CA LEU A 344 -5.40 12.54 -14.45
C LEU A 344 -4.49 11.66 -15.30
N ALA A 345 -3.17 11.82 -15.19
CA ALA A 345 -2.18 11.00 -15.89
C ALA A 345 -2.26 9.54 -15.40
N CYS A 346 -2.28 9.31 -14.09
CA CYS A 346 -2.39 7.99 -13.48
C CYS A 346 -3.71 7.30 -13.87
N ALA A 347 -4.83 8.03 -13.82
CA ALA A 347 -6.14 7.47 -14.12
C ALA A 347 -6.38 7.17 -15.61
N LEU A 348 -5.97 8.07 -16.52
CA LEU A 348 -6.26 7.96 -17.96
C LEU A 348 -5.13 7.33 -18.77
N GLY A 349 -3.94 7.23 -18.19
CA GLY A 349 -2.74 6.64 -18.76
C GLY A 349 -2.04 7.49 -19.83
N GLY A 350 -0.75 7.23 -20.01
CA GLY A 350 0.13 7.95 -20.95
C GLY A 350 -0.33 7.96 -22.41
N LYS A 351 -1.05 6.93 -22.87
CA LYS A 351 -1.59 6.89 -24.24
C LYS A 351 -2.56 8.04 -24.53
N THR A 352 -3.33 8.46 -23.51
CA THR A 352 -4.36 9.50 -23.62
C THR A 352 -3.79 10.87 -23.25
N MET A 353 -3.05 10.95 -22.14
CA MET A 353 -2.64 12.21 -21.53
C MET A 353 -1.34 12.77 -22.10
N LEU A 354 -0.36 11.93 -22.43
CA LEU A 354 0.97 12.39 -22.83
C LEU A 354 0.98 13.25 -24.11
N PRO A 355 0.25 12.91 -25.21
CA PRO A 355 0.29 13.71 -26.43
C PRO A 355 -0.14 15.19 -26.25
N PRO A 356 -1.29 15.53 -25.63
CA PRO A 356 -1.65 16.92 -25.38
C PRO A 356 -0.74 17.63 -24.38
N ILE A 357 -0.17 16.92 -23.40
CA ILE A 357 0.82 17.48 -22.46
C ILE A 357 2.07 17.91 -23.21
N ILE A 358 2.71 16.99 -23.96
CA ILE A 358 3.94 17.28 -24.72
C ILE A 358 3.74 18.44 -25.70
N SER A 359 2.59 18.47 -26.40
CA SER A 359 2.27 19.56 -27.34
C SER A 359 2.23 20.94 -26.66
N SER A 360 1.74 21.01 -25.43
CA SER A 360 1.61 22.26 -24.67
C SER A 360 2.93 22.65 -24.02
N VAL A 361 3.56 21.70 -23.32
CA VAL A 361 4.86 21.82 -22.64
C VAL A 361 5.95 22.31 -23.59
N SER A 362 6.00 21.78 -24.81
CA SER A 362 7.01 22.20 -25.81
C SER A 362 6.98 23.71 -26.11
N GLN A 363 5.79 24.33 -26.09
CA GLN A 363 5.65 25.77 -26.29
C GLN A 363 6.01 26.54 -25.02
N MET A 364 5.55 26.05 -23.86
CA MET A 364 5.76 26.68 -22.55
C MET A 364 7.24 26.75 -22.16
N LEU A 365 8.03 25.71 -22.43
CA LEU A 365 9.48 25.70 -22.17
C LEU A 365 10.25 26.80 -22.91
N SER A 366 9.73 27.27 -24.06
CA SER A 366 10.33 28.33 -24.87
C SER A 366 9.82 29.74 -24.55
N HIS A 367 8.90 29.87 -23.59
CA HIS A 367 8.22 31.13 -23.29
C HIS A 367 9.10 32.12 -22.51
N GLU A 368 8.94 33.42 -22.76
CA GLU A 368 9.75 34.47 -22.11
C GLU A 368 9.45 34.61 -20.61
N ASP A 369 8.16 34.51 -20.23
CA ASP A 369 7.75 34.49 -18.83
C ASP A 369 8.19 33.18 -18.16
N TRP A 370 8.90 33.31 -17.03
CA TRP A 370 9.46 32.21 -16.29
C TRP A 370 8.39 31.27 -15.71
N ARG A 371 7.18 31.78 -15.43
CA ARG A 371 6.07 30.99 -14.87
C ARG A 371 5.65 29.85 -15.79
N TYR A 372 5.66 30.10 -17.10
CA TYR A 372 5.38 29.08 -18.11
C TYR A 372 6.46 28.01 -18.16
N ARG A 373 7.74 28.41 -18.09
CA ARG A 373 8.87 27.46 -18.09
C ARG A 373 8.85 26.60 -16.82
N HIS A 374 8.54 27.22 -15.68
CA HIS A 374 8.34 26.54 -14.40
C HIS A 374 7.20 25.51 -14.49
N ALA A 375 6.00 25.95 -14.85
CA ALA A 375 4.83 25.08 -14.96
C ALA A 375 5.05 23.92 -15.94
N ALA A 376 5.80 24.14 -17.03
CA ALA A 376 6.13 23.09 -17.99
C ALA A 376 7.03 21.99 -17.38
N LEU A 377 7.99 22.37 -16.53
CA LEU A 377 8.87 21.42 -15.83
C LEU A 377 8.12 20.66 -14.75
N MET A 378 7.28 21.34 -13.95
CA MET A 378 6.41 20.69 -12.97
C MET A 378 5.41 19.75 -13.64
N ALA A 379 4.88 20.11 -14.82
CA ALA A 379 3.98 19.24 -15.57
C ALA A 379 4.67 17.96 -16.09
N ILE A 380 5.94 18.05 -16.51
CA ILE A 380 6.73 16.85 -16.87
C ILE A 380 6.94 15.97 -15.64
N SER A 381 7.18 16.58 -14.48
CA SER A 381 7.32 15.89 -13.20
C SER A 381 6.03 15.15 -12.83
N ALA A 382 4.91 15.87 -12.81
CA ALA A 382 3.60 15.36 -12.39
C ALA A 382 3.07 14.24 -13.31
N CYS A 383 3.34 14.27 -14.61
CA CYS A 383 2.83 13.21 -15.50
C CYS A 383 3.74 11.98 -15.59
N GLY A 384 4.89 11.96 -14.91
CA GLY A 384 5.92 10.94 -15.04
C GLY A 384 5.41 9.54 -14.70
N GLU A 385 4.84 9.38 -13.51
CA GLU A 385 4.24 8.14 -13.00
C GLU A 385 3.13 7.62 -13.94
N GLY A 386 2.05 8.39 -14.11
CA GLY A 386 0.91 7.97 -14.93
C GLY A 386 1.17 7.80 -16.43
N CYS A 387 2.27 8.38 -16.94
CA CYS A 387 2.69 8.23 -18.33
C CYS A 387 3.94 7.36 -18.53
N HIS A 388 4.39 6.63 -17.49
CA HIS A 388 5.66 5.92 -17.45
C HIS A 388 5.96 5.11 -18.71
N SER A 389 5.10 4.17 -19.09
CA SER A 389 5.31 3.26 -20.23
C SER A 389 5.56 3.99 -21.57
N HIS A 390 4.91 5.14 -21.79
CA HIS A 390 5.02 5.91 -23.03
C HIS A 390 6.16 6.94 -22.97
N MET A 391 6.40 7.53 -21.80
CA MET A 391 7.51 8.45 -21.58
C MET A 391 8.86 7.72 -21.64
N GLU A 392 8.95 6.47 -21.19
CA GLU A 392 10.19 5.68 -21.22
C GLU A 392 10.76 5.57 -22.65
N LEU A 393 9.90 5.45 -23.65
CA LEU A 393 10.27 5.38 -25.07
C LEU A 393 10.93 6.67 -25.61
N MET A 394 10.69 7.80 -24.95
CA MET A 394 11.21 9.12 -25.34
C MET A 394 12.02 9.80 -24.23
N LEU A 395 12.35 9.08 -23.17
CA LEU A 395 12.99 9.60 -21.95
C LEU A 395 14.31 10.32 -22.25
N GLN A 396 15.08 9.85 -23.24
CA GLN A 396 16.29 10.53 -23.70
C GLN A 396 16.01 11.97 -24.15
N ASN A 397 14.95 12.19 -24.93
CA ASN A 397 14.59 13.52 -25.43
C ASN A 397 14.08 14.41 -24.30
N ILE A 398 13.36 13.85 -23.33
CA ILE A 398 12.84 14.56 -22.16
C ILE A 398 14.01 15.06 -21.30
N ILE A 399 14.95 14.18 -20.97
CA ILE A 399 16.14 14.55 -20.18
C ILE A 399 16.96 15.62 -20.91
N ASP A 400 17.20 15.45 -22.23
CA ASP A 400 17.93 16.44 -23.02
C ASP A 400 17.21 17.80 -23.09
N ALA A 401 15.88 17.82 -22.99
CA ALA A 401 15.09 19.03 -22.94
C ALA A 401 15.13 19.72 -21.56
N ILE A 402 15.20 18.98 -20.45
CA ILE A 402 15.21 19.53 -19.09
C ILE A 402 16.59 20.11 -18.72
N LEU A 403 17.68 19.42 -19.07
CA LEU A 403 19.04 19.76 -18.62
C LEU A 403 19.43 21.25 -18.81
N PRO A 404 19.10 21.94 -19.92
CA PRO A 404 19.41 23.36 -20.08
C PRO A 404 18.80 24.27 -19.00
N PHE A 405 17.63 23.90 -18.45
CA PHE A 405 16.88 24.70 -17.48
C PHE A 405 17.51 24.71 -16.09
N LEU A 406 18.45 23.82 -15.79
CA LEU A 406 19.29 23.90 -14.58
C LEU A 406 20.16 25.17 -14.54
N THR A 407 20.34 25.83 -15.68
CA THR A 407 21.06 27.10 -15.81
C THR A 407 20.17 28.27 -16.21
N ASP A 408 18.85 28.13 -16.08
CA ASP A 408 17.90 29.21 -16.40
C ASP A 408 18.20 30.47 -15.56
N SER A 409 17.93 31.64 -16.15
CA SER A 409 18.06 32.93 -15.47
C SER A 409 17.23 33.05 -14.19
N HIS A 410 16.10 32.34 -14.12
CA HIS A 410 15.16 32.43 -13.00
C HIS A 410 15.37 31.30 -11.99
N PRO A 411 15.52 31.60 -10.68
CA PRO A 411 15.80 30.60 -9.65
C PRO A 411 14.68 29.56 -9.52
N ARG A 412 13.40 29.95 -9.61
CA ARG A 412 12.28 28.99 -9.55
C ARG A 412 12.26 28.02 -10.73
N VAL A 413 12.71 28.43 -11.92
CA VAL A 413 12.80 27.52 -13.08
C VAL A 413 13.92 26.50 -12.88
N ARG A 414 15.07 26.92 -12.32
CA ARG A 414 16.16 26.00 -11.96
C ARG A 414 15.73 25.00 -10.88
N TYR A 415 14.92 25.45 -9.92
CA TYR A 415 14.29 24.58 -8.92
C TYR A 415 13.37 23.54 -9.59
N ALA A 416 12.40 23.98 -10.39
CA ALA A 416 11.51 23.06 -11.11
C ALA A 416 12.26 22.06 -12.03
N ALA A 417 13.40 22.47 -12.59
CA ALA A 417 14.26 21.57 -13.37
C ALA A 417 14.95 20.50 -12.50
N CYS A 418 15.32 20.84 -11.26
CA CYS A 418 15.79 19.85 -10.29
C CYS A 418 14.65 18.91 -9.87
N ASN A 419 13.43 19.45 -9.64
CA ASN A 419 12.24 18.65 -9.32
C ASN A 419 11.98 17.60 -10.40
N ALA A 420 11.86 18.05 -11.64
CA ALA A 420 11.60 17.18 -12.78
C ALA A 420 12.69 16.11 -12.94
N LEU A 421 13.98 16.46 -12.80
CA LEU A 421 15.04 15.45 -12.87
C LEU A 421 15.00 14.46 -11.71
N GLY A 422 14.73 14.92 -10.49
CA GLY A 422 14.61 14.07 -9.31
C GLY A 422 13.45 13.09 -9.44
N GLN A 423 12.26 13.60 -9.78
CA GLN A 423 11.07 12.78 -9.97
C GLN A 423 11.26 11.75 -11.09
N LEU A 424 11.83 12.15 -12.24
CA LEU A 424 12.13 11.21 -13.32
C LEU A 424 13.17 10.14 -12.93
N CYS A 425 14.00 10.36 -11.91
CA CYS A 425 14.90 9.33 -11.39
C CYS A 425 14.14 8.29 -10.57
N THR A 426 13.12 8.71 -9.81
CA THR A 426 12.24 7.82 -9.04
C THR A 426 11.30 7.07 -9.99
N ASP A 427 10.51 7.77 -10.80
CA ASP A 427 9.47 7.16 -11.64
C ASP A 427 10.04 6.16 -12.66
N PHE A 428 11.24 6.41 -13.18
CA PHE A 428 11.89 5.58 -14.22
C PHE A 428 13.11 4.80 -13.67
N GLY A 429 13.23 4.68 -12.34
CA GLY A 429 14.27 3.91 -11.68
C GLY A 429 14.11 2.40 -11.91
N PRO A 430 15.19 1.60 -12.11
CA PRO A 430 16.61 1.98 -12.23
C PRO A 430 17.03 2.32 -13.68
N ASN A 431 16.10 2.29 -14.65
CA ASN A 431 16.43 2.44 -16.07
C ASN A 431 16.95 3.83 -16.43
N CYS A 432 16.44 4.87 -15.76
CA CYS A 432 16.94 6.24 -15.87
C CYS A 432 18.42 6.34 -15.49
N GLN A 433 18.76 5.78 -14.33
CA GLN A 433 20.12 5.73 -13.79
C GLN A 433 21.02 4.92 -14.70
N ARG A 434 20.57 3.76 -15.21
CA ARG A 434 21.34 2.93 -16.15
C ARG A 434 21.71 3.64 -17.45
N LYS A 435 20.83 4.49 -17.97
CA LYS A 435 21.00 5.09 -19.31
C LYS A 435 21.59 6.49 -19.29
N PHE A 436 21.34 7.29 -18.26
CA PHE A 436 21.58 8.74 -18.30
C PHE A 436 22.46 9.25 -17.14
N HIS A 437 23.08 8.36 -16.37
CA HIS A 437 23.99 8.72 -15.28
C HIS A 437 25.11 9.69 -15.71
N ASP A 438 25.60 9.58 -16.94
CA ASP A 438 26.68 10.40 -17.51
C ASP A 438 26.26 11.84 -17.81
N LYS A 439 24.95 12.11 -17.93
CA LYS A 439 24.39 13.44 -18.13
C LYS A 439 23.84 14.03 -16.83
N ILE A 440 23.07 13.25 -16.07
CA ILE A 440 22.35 13.71 -14.88
C ILE A 440 23.32 14.05 -13.75
N LEU A 441 24.26 13.15 -13.42
CA LEU A 441 25.15 13.37 -12.27
C LEU A 441 26.03 14.62 -12.44
N PRO A 442 26.72 14.85 -13.57
CA PRO A 442 27.48 16.09 -13.74
C PRO A 442 26.61 17.35 -13.65
N ALA A 443 25.37 17.29 -14.14
CA ALA A 443 24.46 18.43 -14.11
C ALA A 443 23.99 18.75 -12.69
N LEU A 444 23.60 17.75 -11.89
CA LEU A 444 23.24 17.95 -10.48
C LEU A 444 24.43 18.43 -9.67
N LEU A 445 25.63 17.87 -9.87
CA LEU A 445 26.85 18.32 -9.19
C LEU A 445 27.23 19.78 -9.53
N MET A 446 26.86 20.27 -10.72
CA MET A 446 26.99 21.68 -11.09
C MET A 446 25.97 22.55 -10.33
N VAL A 447 24.72 22.11 -10.17
CA VAL A 447 23.70 22.85 -9.40
C VAL A 447 24.14 23.03 -7.94
N LEU A 448 24.83 22.04 -7.39
CA LEU A 448 25.43 22.11 -6.06
C LEU A 448 26.46 23.25 -5.90
N ASP A 449 26.94 23.87 -6.98
CA ASP A 449 27.79 25.06 -6.92
C ASP A 449 27.04 26.40 -6.83
N ASP A 450 25.70 26.40 -6.93
CA ASP A 450 24.90 27.62 -6.87
C ASP A 450 24.76 28.18 -5.44
N ASN A 451 25.81 28.84 -4.97
CA ASN A 451 25.81 29.47 -3.65
C ASN A 451 24.94 30.73 -3.56
N ALA A 452 24.44 31.24 -4.69
CA ALA A 452 23.60 32.44 -4.72
C ALA A 452 22.13 32.13 -4.42
N THR A 453 21.70 30.87 -4.63
CA THR A 453 20.31 30.45 -4.45
C THR A 453 20.23 29.18 -3.61
N PRO A 454 20.23 29.29 -2.26
CA PRO A 454 20.15 28.16 -1.35
C PRO A 454 19.02 27.16 -1.64
N ARG A 455 17.81 27.61 -2.01
CA ARG A 455 16.71 26.70 -2.35
C ARG A 455 17.01 25.80 -3.56
N VAL A 456 17.63 26.35 -4.61
CA VAL A 456 18.04 25.57 -5.80
C VAL A 456 19.16 24.60 -5.43
N GLN A 457 20.13 25.04 -4.62
CA GLN A 457 21.22 24.18 -4.17
C GLN A 457 20.72 23.01 -3.32
N ALA A 458 19.78 23.25 -2.40
CA ALA A 458 19.15 22.21 -1.60
C ALA A 458 18.35 21.26 -2.50
N HIS A 459 17.52 21.78 -3.40
CA HIS A 459 16.69 20.93 -4.24
C HIS A 459 17.49 20.13 -5.28
N GLY A 460 18.61 20.64 -5.78
CA GLY A 460 19.57 19.86 -6.57
C GLY A 460 20.23 18.71 -5.77
N ALA A 461 20.42 18.90 -4.46
CA ALA A 461 20.86 17.82 -3.56
C ALA A 461 19.72 16.82 -3.27
N ALA A 462 18.47 17.28 -3.18
CA ALA A 462 17.30 16.40 -3.09
C ALA A 462 17.16 15.51 -4.34
N ALA A 463 17.26 16.09 -5.54
CA ALA A 463 17.26 15.30 -6.79
C ALA A 463 18.41 14.28 -6.85
N LEU A 464 19.54 14.55 -6.18
CA LEU A 464 20.64 13.59 -6.08
C LEU A 464 20.31 12.42 -5.13
N VAL A 465 19.46 12.61 -4.11
CA VAL A 465 18.89 11.53 -3.29
C VAL A 465 18.03 10.60 -4.15
N ASN A 466 17.06 11.16 -4.88
CA ASN A 466 16.20 10.38 -5.79
C ASN A 466 17.04 9.60 -6.83
N PHE A 467 18.11 10.23 -7.34
CA PHE A 467 19.02 9.53 -8.23
C PHE A 467 19.72 8.35 -7.53
N SER A 468 20.23 8.53 -6.30
CA SER A 468 21.04 7.51 -5.62
C SER A 468 20.23 6.33 -5.06
N GLU A 469 18.98 6.52 -4.65
CA GLU A 469 18.15 5.45 -4.06
C GLU A 469 17.93 4.30 -5.05
N ASP A 470 17.54 4.60 -6.29
CA ASP A 470 17.32 3.59 -7.33
C ASP A 470 18.53 3.34 -8.24
N CYS A 471 19.71 3.91 -7.91
CA CYS A 471 20.92 3.71 -8.70
C CYS A 471 21.56 2.35 -8.40
N PRO A 472 21.78 1.49 -9.41
CA PRO A 472 22.58 0.29 -9.22
C PRO A 472 23.97 0.65 -8.68
N LYS A 473 24.37 0.01 -7.58
CA LYS A 473 25.66 0.22 -6.90
C LYS A 473 26.86 0.28 -7.85
N GLY A 474 26.91 -0.61 -8.85
CA GLY A 474 27.99 -0.65 -9.85
C GLY A 474 28.11 0.62 -10.73
N ILE A 475 27.03 1.38 -10.90
CA ILE A 475 27.02 2.66 -11.61
C ILE A 475 27.46 3.77 -10.67
N LEU A 476 26.84 3.87 -9.48
CA LEU A 476 27.14 4.92 -8.51
C LEU A 476 28.63 4.98 -8.15
N VAL A 477 29.26 3.81 -7.99
CA VAL A 477 30.69 3.68 -7.65
C VAL A 477 31.62 4.37 -8.65
N GLN A 478 31.23 4.47 -9.93
CA GLN A 478 32.03 5.14 -10.96
C GLN A 478 32.15 6.66 -10.72
N TYR A 479 31.14 7.24 -10.05
CA TYR A 479 31.05 8.68 -9.77
C TYR A 479 31.29 9.02 -8.30
N LEU A 480 31.34 8.00 -7.43
CA LEU A 480 31.40 8.14 -5.98
C LEU A 480 32.51 9.11 -5.52
N SER A 481 33.70 9.05 -6.12
CA SER A 481 34.79 9.99 -5.78
C SER A 481 34.44 11.46 -6.02
N ALA A 482 33.79 11.77 -7.15
CA ALA A 482 33.42 13.15 -7.49
C ALA A 482 32.26 13.64 -6.60
N ILE A 483 31.28 12.77 -6.34
CA ILE A 483 30.16 13.06 -5.43
C ILE A 483 30.69 13.35 -4.02
N MET A 484 31.56 12.47 -3.48
CA MET A 484 32.13 12.63 -2.14
C MET A 484 32.98 13.89 -2.00
N GLU A 485 33.82 14.20 -2.99
CA GLU A 485 34.58 15.46 -2.99
C GLU A 485 33.64 16.68 -2.92
N LYS A 486 32.53 16.63 -3.66
CA LYS A 486 31.57 17.73 -3.68
C LYS A 486 30.80 17.88 -2.36
N LEU A 487 30.29 16.77 -1.82
CA LEU A 487 29.54 16.76 -0.57
C LEU A 487 30.43 17.18 0.62
N GLU A 488 31.71 16.80 0.65
CA GLU A 488 32.62 17.22 1.74
C GLU A 488 32.83 18.75 1.75
N ILE A 489 33.05 19.35 0.58
CA ILE A 489 33.23 20.80 0.44
C ILE A 489 31.96 21.52 0.89
N LEU A 490 30.78 21.03 0.47
CA LEU A 490 29.51 21.63 0.84
C LEU A 490 29.20 21.48 2.32
N LEU A 491 29.33 20.29 2.87
CA LEU A 491 29.07 20.00 4.29
C LEU A 491 29.89 20.94 5.17
N THR A 492 31.20 21.05 4.91
CA THR A 492 32.11 21.89 5.70
C THR A 492 31.75 23.37 5.58
N ARG A 493 31.45 23.84 4.36
CA ARG A 493 31.09 25.24 4.11
C ARG A 493 29.75 25.60 4.76
N LYS A 494 28.72 24.78 4.55
CA LYS A 494 27.37 25.04 5.04
C LYS A 494 27.27 24.88 6.54
N PHE A 495 28.04 23.99 7.15
CA PHE A 495 28.16 23.93 8.60
C PHE A 495 28.78 25.21 9.17
N LYS A 496 29.83 25.74 8.53
CA LYS A 496 30.40 27.04 8.94
C LYS A 496 29.40 28.20 8.77
N GLU A 497 28.70 28.26 7.63
CA GLU A 497 27.66 29.26 7.39
C GLU A 497 26.52 29.17 8.43
N HIS A 498 26.13 27.96 8.81
CA HIS A 498 25.15 27.70 9.87
C HIS A 498 25.61 28.28 11.22
N LEU A 499 26.86 28.03 11.62
CA LEU A 499 27.41 28.57 12.87
C LEU A 499 27.50 30.10 12.87
N GLU A 500 27.69 30.73 11.70
CA GLU A 500 27.83 32.19 11.57
C GLU A 500 26.50 32.92 11.41
N LYS A 501 25.53 32.34 10.69
CA LYS A 501 24.29 33.00 10.24
C LYS A 501 22.99 32.30 10.63
N GLY A 502 23.06 31.03 11.06
CA GLY A 502 21.90 30.22 11.43
C GLY A 502 21.23 29.45 10.28
N ASN A 503 21.65 29.64 9.03
CA ASN A 503 21.04 28.98 7.86
C ASN A 503 21.17 27.45 7.96
N LYS A 504 20.06 26.73 7.73
CA LYS A 504 20.02 25.26 7.91
C LYS A 504 19.63 24.48 6.65
N LEU A 505 18.85 25.06 5.74
CA LEU A 505 18.22 24.36 4.62
C LEU A 505 19.17 23.46 3.81
N VAL A 506 20.24 24.04 3.26
CA VAL A 506 21.19 23.29 2.43
C VAL A 506 21.99 22.28 3.26
N LEU A 507 22.32 22.62 4.51
CA LEU A 507 23.08 21.73 5.39
C LEU A 507 22.29 20.46 5.67
N GLU A 508 21.01 20.61 6.03
CA GLU A 508 20.11 19.49 6.28
C GLU A 508 19.99 18.58 5.05
N GLN A 509 19.80 19.16 3.86
CA GLN A 509 19.65 18.37 2.65
C GLN A 509 20.95 17.66 2.23
N VAL A 510 22.11 18.30 2.38
CA VAL A 510 23.43 17.68 2.08
C VAL A 510 23.68 16.48 2.99
N ILE A 511 23.26 16.53 4.25
CA ILE A 511 23.38 15.41 5.19
C ILE A 511 22.51 14.24 4.74
N THR A 512 21.26 14.48 4.35
CA THR A 512 20.37 13.44 3.78
C THR A 512 20.96 12.86 2.49
N THR A 513 21.50 13.70 1.62
CA THR A 513 22.15 13.27 0.36
C THR A 513 23.37 12.39 0.62
N LEU A 514 24.19 12.74 1.62
CA LEU A 514 25.32 11.93 2.04
C LEU A 514 24.85 10.56 2.59
N ALA A 515 23.75 10.55 3.33
CA ALA A 515 23.18 9.32 3.89
C ALA A 515 22.73 8.36 2.78
N SER A 516 21.94 8.85 1.82
CA SER A 516 21.45 8.05 0.68
C SER A 516 22.60 7.51 -0.18
N VAL A 517 23.59 8.34 -0.52
CA VAL A 517 24.76 7.88 -1.29
C VAL A 517 25.58 6.85 -0.52
N ALA A 518 25.67 6.97 0.81
CA ALA A 518 26.38 5.98 1.64
C ALA A 518 25.65 4.64 1.66
N ASP A 519 24.33 4.65 1.83
CA ASP A 519 23.48 3.46 1.86
C ASP A 519 23.62 2.66 0.56
N THR A 520 23.48 3.31 -0.61
CA THR A 520 23.64 2.65 -1.92
C THR A 520 25.08 2.19 -2.20
N ALA A 521 26.09 2.91 -1.70
CA ALA A 521 27.50 2.57 -1.93
C ALA A 521 28.00 1.39 -1.06
N GLU A 522 27.35 1.12 0.07
CA GLU A 522 27.66 0.05 1.02
C GLU A 522 29.18 -0.02 1.34
N ASP A 523 29.81 -1.20 1.15
CA ASP A 523 31.22 -1.47 1.45
C ASP A 523 32.18 -0.48 0.74
N LYS A 524 31.79 0.08 -0.41
CA LYS A 524 32.60 1.04 -1.16
C LYS A 524 32.69 2.41 -0.49
N PHE A 525 31.81 2.71 0.46
CA PHE A 525 31.86 3.94 1.24
C PHE A 525 32.99 3.94 2.29
N THR A 526 33.53 2.76 2.66
CA THR A 526 34.54 2.59 3.73
C THR A 526 35.74 3.53 3.60
N GLN A 527 36.20 3.82 2.38
CA GLN A 527 37.34 4.72 2.11
C GLN A 527 37.05 6.21 2.38
N TYR A 528 35.78 6.61 2.45
CA TYR A 528 35.35 7.99 2.68
C TYR A 528 34.93 8.25 4.12
N TYR A 529 34.69 7.20 4.90
CA TYR A 529 34.24 7.27 6.29
C TYR A 529 34.99 8.32 7.14
N ASP A 530 36.33 8.27 7.12
CA ASP A 530 37.18 9.13 7.96
C ASP A 530 37.12 10.62 7.57
N ARG A 531 36.61 10.95 6.36
CA ARG A 531 36.44 12.34 5.90
C ARG A 531 35.19 13.00 6.48
N PHE A 532 34.12 12.22 6.70
CA PHE A 532 32.80 12.75 7.08
C PHE A 532 32.47 12.55 8.56
N MET A 533 32.79 11.38 9.12
CA MET A 533 32.35 11.01 10.47
C MET A 533 32.73 12.04 11.55
N PRO A 534 33.95 12.63 11.58
CA PRO A 534 34.28 13.66 12.56
C PRO A 534 33.39 14.90 12.47
N CYS A 535 33.08 15.36 11.25
CA CYS A 535 32.22 16.53 11.04
C CYS A 535 30.78 16.24 11.49
N LEU A 536 30.24 15.07 11.15
CA LEU A 536 28.89 14.66 11.57
C LEU A 536 28.78 14.57 13.10
N LYS A 537 29.79 14.01 13.78
CA LYS A 537 29.86 14.00 15.25
C LYS A 537 29.89 15.40 15.86
N HIS A 538 30.56 16.37 15.21
CA HIS A 538 30.52 17.76 15.66
C HIS A 538 29.17 18.44 15.44
N ILE A 539 28.48 18.14 14.33
CA ILE A 539 27.14 18.67 14.03
C ILE A 539 26.14 18.19 15.08
N ILE A 540 26.09 16.87 15.36
CA ILE A 540 25.19 16.31 16.37
C ILE A 540 25.53 16.85 17.77
N GLN A 541 26.81 16.96 18.15
CA GLN A 541 27.20 17.59 19.42
C GLN A 541 26.66 19.01 19.50
N HIS A 542 26.93 19.85 18.51
CA HIS A 542 26.43 21.24 18.46
C HIS A 542 24.91 21.31 18.59
N ALA A 543 24.18 20.50 17.82
CA ALA A 543 22.72 20.48 17.83
C ALA A 543 22.14 19.98 19.16
N VAL A 544 22.80 19.03 19.83
CA VAL A 544 22.41 18.53 21.16
C VAL A 544 22.63 19.58 22.26
N TYR A 545 23.72 20.35 22.21
CA TYR A 545 24.04 21.34 23.25
C TYR A 545 23.33 22.69 23.09
N ALA A 546 22.85 23.02 21.90
CA ALA A 546 22.21 24.30 21.62
C ALA A 546 20.75 24.41 22.11
N VAL A 547 20.13 23.31 22.57
CA VAL A 547 18.75 23.19 23.11
C VAL A 547 17.80 24.23 22.52
N SER A 548 17.62 24.18 21.20
CA SER A 548 16.69 25.03 20.47
C SER A 548 15.87 24.15 19.54
N ASP A 549 14.54 24.31 19.58
CA ASP A 549 13.59 23.60 18.71
C ASP A 549 13.95 23.79 17.22
N LYS A 550 14.65 24.88 16.87
CA LYS A 550 15.08 25.20 15.50
C LYS A 550 16.12 24.25 14.90
N LEU A 551 16.86 23.49 15.71
CA LEU A 551 17.91 22.54 15.25
C LEU A 551 17.49 21.07 15.32
N ARG A 552 16.22 20.82 15.64
CA ARG A 552 15.63 19.49 15.76
C ARG A 552 15.85 18.64 14.50
N MET A 553 15.46 19.15 13.34
CA MET A 553 15.55 18.44 12.07
C MET A 553 16.99 18.16 11.66
N LEU A 554 17.87 19.16 11.79
CA LEU A 554 19.31 18.99 11.59
C LEU A 554 19.89 17.85 12.43
N ARG A 555 19.56 17.80 13.74
CA ARG A 555 20.03 16.73 14.63
C ARG A 555 19.55 15.35 14.14
N VAL A 556 18.27 15.25 13.83
CA VAL A 556 17.62 14.02 13.36
C VAL A 556 18.24 13.50 12.07
N LYS A 557 18.35 14.34 11.05
CA LYS A 557 18.95 13.96 9.76
C LYS A 557 20.43 13.56 9.93
N THR A 558 21.14 14.20 10.86
CA THR A 558 22.53 13.84 11.18
C THR A 558 22.63 12.46 11.85
N ILE A 559 21.73 12.15 12.79
CA ILE A 559 21.64 10.83 13.43
C ILE A 559 21.40 9.74 12.39
N GLU A 560 20.43 9.97 11.52
CA GLU A 560 20.12 9.08 10.41
C GLU A 560 21.35 8.85 9.53
N CYS A 561 21.99 9.92 9.06
CA CYS A 561 23.21 9.84 8.24
C CYS A 561 24.32 9.03 8.91
N ILE A 562 24.61 9.27 10.18
CA ILE A 562 25.62 8.50 10.93
C ILE A 562 25.25 7.01 10.98
N SER A 563 23.98 6.70 11.24
CA SER A 563 23.51 5.31 11.33
C SER A 563 23.57 4.56 10.00
N LEU A 564 23.21 5.22 8.89
CA LEU A 564 23.28 4.65 7.53
C LEU A 564 24.73 4.47 7.07
N ILE A 565 25.61 5.45 7.34
CA ILE A 565 27.06 5.31 7.09
C ILE A 565 27.61 4.11 7.89
N GLY A 566 27.22 3.97 9.16
CA GLY A 566 27.63 2.84 9.99
C GLY A 566 27.18 1.49 9.43
N LEU A 567 25.98 1.43 8.86
CA LEU A 567 25.44 0.24 8.21
C LEU A 567 26.21 -0.09 6.93
N ALA A 568 26.45 0.91 6.09
CA ALA A 568 27.17 0.78 4.82
C ALA A 568 28.60 0.26 4.99
N VAL A 569 29.38 0.80 5.93
CA VAL A 569 30.77 0.39 6.16
C VAL A 569 30.91 -0.89 6.99
N GLY A 570 29.81 -1.34 7.58
CA GLY A 570 29.75 -2.52 8.44
C GLY A 570 30.41 -2.35 9.80
N LYS A 571 30.22 -3.39 10.63
CA LYS A 571 30.62 -3.42 12.04
C LYS A 571 32.09 -3.10 12.26
N GLU A 572 32.99 -3.73 11.52
CA GLU A 572 34.44 -3.62 11.77
C GLU A 572 34.96 -2.18 11.72
N LYS A 573 34.49 -1.39 10.75
CA LYS A 573 34.90 0.01 10.60
C LYS A 573 34.17 0.90 11.60
N PHE A 574 32.86 0.71 11.77
CA PHE A 574 32.03 1.57 12.63
C PHE A 574 32.34 1.45 14.13
N MET A 575 32.85 0.31 14.60
CA MET A 575 33.15 0.06 16.03
C MET A 575 34.11 1.08 16.65
N GLN A 576 34.92 1.79 15.85
CA GLN A 576 35.84 2.82 16.33
C GLN A 576 35.11 4.04 16.92
N ASP A 577 33.95 4.40 16.37
CA ASP A 577 33.15 5.55 16.78
C ASP A 577 31.83 5.14 17.47
N CYS A 578 31.44 3.87 17.38
CA CYS A 578 30.17 3.36 17.87
C CYS A 578 29.87 3.81 19.31
N ASN A 579 30.81 3.66 20.24
CA ASN A 579 30.57 4.05 21.64
C ASN A 579 30.24 5.54 21.82
N GLU A 580 30.91 6.42 21.07
CA GLU A 580 30.65 7.87 21.13
C GLU A 580 29.29 8.20 20.51
N VAL A 581 28.98 7.61 19.36
CA VAL A 581 27.69 7.78 18.67
C VAL A 581 26.54 7.29 19.55
N MET A 582 26.66 6.10 20.15
CA MET A 582 25.65 5.53 21.05
C MET A 582 25.41 6.43 22.26
N GLN A 583 26.47 7.03 22.83
CA GLN A 583 26.33 8.01 23.92
C GLN A 583 25.59 9.28 23.48
N LEU A 584 25.84 9.77 22.27
CA LEU A 584 25.15 10.94 21.71
C LEU A 584 23.65 10.65 21.46
N LEU A 585 23.32 9.46 20.97
CA LEU A 585 21.93 9.00 20.80
C LEU A 585 21.21 8.87 22.13
N LEU A 586 21.82 8.18 23.11
CA LEU A 586 21.26 8.04 24.45
C LEU A 586 21.04 9.39 25.11
N LYS A 587 22.01 10.30 24.99
CA LYS A 587 21.90 11.64 25.55
C LYS A 587 20.74 12.42 24.93
N THR A 588 20.59 12.34 23.61
CA THR A 588 19.45 12.91 22.89
C THR A 588 18.14 12.37 23.47
N GLN A 589 18.05 11.07 23.70
CA GLN A 589 16.87 10.44 24.30
C GLN A 589 16.60 10.85 25.76
N THR A 590 17.64 10.95 26.59
CA THR A 590 17.49 11.24 28.03
C THR A 590 17.23 12.71 28.31
N ASP A 591 17.82 13.63 27.55
CA ASP A 591 17.61 15.08 27.70
C ASP A 591 16.19 15.50 27.25
N GLN A 592 15.41 14.56 26.69
CA GLN A 592 14.14 14.79 26.02
C GLN A 592 12.95 14.02 26.62
N GLN A 593 13.02 13.62 27.89
CA GLN A 593 11.94 12.90 28.60
C GLN A 593 10.57 13.64 28.68
N ASN A 594 10.43 14.83 28.08
CA ASN A 594 9.21 15.64 28.01
C ASN A 594 8.70 15.89 26.57
N LEU A 595 9.18 15.15 25.56
CA LEU A 595 8.59 15.24 24.22
C LEU A 595 7.15 14.71 24.23
N ALA A 596 6.30 15.35 23.42
CA ALA A 596 4.97 14.84 23.14
C ALA A 596 5.07 13.48 22.41
N ASP A 597 4.02 12.67 22.53
CA ASP A 597 4.02 11.30 22.00
C ASP A 597 4.04 11.24 20.46
N ASP A 598 3.78 12.37 19.81
CA ASP A 598 3.72 12.63 18.38
C ASP A 598 4.94 13.45 17.85
N ASP A 599 6.03 13.60 18.63
CA ASP A 599 7.20 14.34 18.13
C ASP A 599 7.92 13.56 17.01
N PRO A 600 8.11 14.14 15.80
CA PRO A 600 8.70 13.46 14.64
C PRO A 600 10.10 12.88 14.89
N GLN A 601 10.86 13.41 15.86
CA GLN A 601 12.19 12.89 16.20
C GLN A 601 12.13 11.42 16.68
N ILE A 602 11.00 11.00 17.26
CA ILE A 602 10.81 9.66 17.80
C ILE A 602 11.03 8.63 16.68
N SER A 603 10.39 8.79 15.51
CA SER A 603 10.52 7.87 14.37
C SER A 603 11.97 7.71 13.90
N TYR A 604 12.69 8.83 13.72
CA TYR A 604 14.09 8.79 13.28
C TYR A 604 15.03 8.18 14.31
N MET A 605 14.80 8.44 15.60
CA MET A 605 15.58 7.82 16.66
C MET A 605 15.36 6.31 16.72
N ILE A 606 14.10 5.89 16.64
CA ILE A 606 13.68 4.48 16.58
C ILE A 606 14.37 3.78 15.39
N SER A 607 14.34 4.38 14.20
CA SER A 607 15.00 3.89 12.99
C SER A 607 16.52 3.80 13.14
N ALA A 608 17.15 4.82 13.72
CA ALA A 608 18.59 4.81 13.99
C ALA A 608 18.97 3.66 14.94
N TRP A 609 18.17 3.38 15.97
CA TRP A 609 18.42 2.26 16.88
C TRP A 609 18.35 0.89 16.20
N ALA A 610 17.43 0.66 15.26
CA ALA A 610 17.42 -0.60 14.52
C ALA A 610 18.61 -0.75 13.60
N ARG A 611 19.05 0.32 12.93
CA ARG A 611 20.30 0.29 12.15
C ARG A 611 21.48 -0.05 13.05
N MET A 612 21.57 0.53 14.25
CA MET A 612 22.60 0.17 15.25
C MET A 612 22.48 -1.30 15.69
N CYS A 613 21.27 -1.82 15.86
CA CYS A 613 21.06 -3.24 16.18
C CYS A 613 21.54 -4.16 15.05
N LYS A 614 21.21 -3.85 13.79
CA LYS A 614 21.66 -4.59 12.61
C LYS A 614 23.19 -4.58 12.47
N ILE A 615 23.84 -3.45 12.76
CA ILE A 615 25.31 -3.32 12.74
C ILE A 615 25.97 -4.17 13.84
N LEU A 616 25.48 -4.05 15.08
CA LEU A 616 26.14 -4.65 16.25
C LEU A 616 25.78 -6.13 16.46
N GLY A 617 24.62 -6.55 15.95
CA GLY A 617 24.02 -7.86 16.21
C GLY A 617 23.85 -8.08 17.72
N LYS A 618 24.29 -9.24 18.21
CA LYS A 618 24.16 -9.63 19.63
C LYS A 618 24.81 -8.65 20.62
N GLU A 619 25.81 -7.86 20.21
CA GLU A 619 26.44 -6.84 21.09
C GLU A 619 25.52 -5.66 21.40
N PHE A 620 24.42 -5.50 20.66
CA PHE A 620 23.41 -4.49 20.94
C PHE A 620 22.60 -4.79 22.21
N GLN A 621 22.62 -6.03 22.70
CA GLN A 621 21.82 -6.47 23.87
C GLN A 621 22.00 -5.55 25.09
N GLN A 622 23.20 -5.02 25.32
CA GLN A 622 23.50 -4.12 26.45
C GLN A 622 22.72 -2.79 26.40
N TYR A 623 22.21 -2.39 25.23
CA TYR A 623 21.47 -1.15 25.03
C TYR A 623 19.95 -1.34 25.09
N LEU A 624 19.44 -2.58 25.00
CA LEU A 624 18.00 -2.88 25.05
C LEU A 624 17.28 -2.22 26.24
N PRO A 625 17.81 -2.22 27.49
CA PRO A 625 17.10 -1.60 28.60
C PRO A 625 16.85 -0.09 28.44
N MET A 626 17.67 0.58 27.62
CA MET A 626 17.55 2.02 27.34
C MET A 626 16.66 2.31 26.12
N VAL A 627 16.58 1.37 25.17
CA VAL A 627 15.88 1.57 23.89
C VAL A 627 14.45 1.01 23.93
N MET A 628 14.21 -0.10 24.64
CA MET A 628 12.93 -0.80 24.61
C MET A 628 11.77 0.04 25.17
N GLY A 629 12.00 0.85 26.22
CA GLY A 629 10.94 1.64 26.84
C GLY A 629 10.18 2.54 25.86
N PRO A 630 10.87 3.45 25.14
CA PRO A 630 10.23 4.29 24.12
C PRO A 630 9.62 3.51 22.95
N VAL A 631 10.31 2.47 22.46
CA VAL A 631 9.80 1.64 21.35
C VAL A 631 8.49 0.94 21.73
N LEU A 632 8.41 0.35 22.92
CA LEU A 632 7.20 -0.29 23.43
C LEU A 632 6.08 0.72 23.64
N LYS A 633 6.39 1.95 24.09
CA LYS A 633 5.43 3.03 24.24
C LYS A 633 4.82 3.44 22.89
N ALA A 634 5.66 3.70 21.88
CA ALA A 634 5.21 4.05 20.53
C ALA A 634 4.40 2.92 19.87
N ALA A 635 4.88 1.67 19.96
CA ALA A 635 4.15 0.50 19.46
C ALA A 635 2.80 0.29 20.17
N SER A 636 2.67 0.75 21.43
CA SER A 636 1.43 0.68 22.22
C SER A 636 0.54 1.91 22.10
N LEU A 637 0.89 2.89 21.25
CA LEU A 637 0.06 4.08 21.01
C LEU A 637 -1.36 3.65 20.61
N LYS A 638 -2.35 4.29 21.23
CA LYS A 638 -3.77 4.12 20.89
C LYS A 638 -4.21 5.37 20.15
N PRO A 639 -4.63 5.28 18.88
CA PRO A 639 -5.13 6.43 18.16
C PRO A 639 -6.39 6.95 18.84
N GLU A 640 -6.57 8.27 18.79
CA GLU A 640 -7.82 8.89 19.20
C GLU A 640 -8.85 8.64 18.10
N VAL A 641 -10.02 8.15 18.51
CA VAL A 641 -11.14 7.86 17.59
C VAL A 641 -12.37 8.60 18.08
N ALA A 642 -13.07 9.23 17.14
CA ALA A 642 -14.28 9.98 17.40
C ALA A 642 -15.38 9.51 16.46
N VAL A 643 -16.59 9.28 16.99
CA VAL A 643 -17.78 9.11 16.16
C VAL A 643 -18.54 10.42 16.22
N LEU A 644 -18.55 11.12 15.09
CA LEU A 644 -19.06 12.47 14.93
C LEU A 644 -20.28 12.47 14.02
N ASP A 645 -21.14 13.47 14.20
CA ASP A 645 -22.15 13.78 13.20
C ASP A 645 -21.56 14.70 12.11
N SER A 646 -22.31 14.96 11.03
CA SER A 646 -21.85 15.78 9.91
C SER A 646 -21.61 17.26 10.24
N ASP A 647 -22.13 17.76 11.37
CA ASP A 647 -21.86 19.13 11.82
C ASP A 647 -20.53 19.16 12.60
N ASP A 648 -20.32 18.21 13.51
CA ASP A 648 -19.07 18.12 14.30
C ASP A 648 -17.84 17.78 13.45
N MET A 649 -18.01 17.03 12.36
CA MET A 649 -16.92 16.71 11.42
C MET A 649 -16.35 17.96 10.76
N LYS A 650 -17.19 18.91 10.34
CA LYS A 650 -16.76 20.13 9.63
C LYS A 650 -15.87 21.02 10.50
N ASP A 651 -16.11 21.02 11.81
CA ASP A 651 -15.30 21.78 12.77
C ASP A 651 -13.92 21.13 13.01
N MET A 652 -13.77 19.84 12.66
CA MET A 652 -12.51 19.08 12.81
C MET A 652 -11.81 18.78 11.48
N GLU A 653 -12.48 18.95 10.33
CA GLU A 653 -11.88 18.85 8.98
C GLU A 653 -10.76 19.86 8.74
N GLU A 654 -10.73 20.96 9.50
CA GLU A 654 -9.63 21.95 9.45
C GLU A 654 -8.35 21.45 10.16
N ASP A 655 -8.41 20.36 10.92
CA ASP A 655 -7.25 19.76 11.59
C ASP A 655 -6.67 18.64 10.72
N GLU A 656 -5.52 18.90 10.09
CA GLU A 656 -4.82 17.96 9.20
C GLU A 656 -4.45 16.63 9.88
N ASP A 657 -4.37 16.59 11.21
CA ASP A 657 -4.12 15.38 11.98
C ASP A 657 -5.31 14.41 11.99
N TRP A 658 -6.50 14.82 11.52
CA TRP A 658 -7.71 14.01 11.54
C TRP A 658 -8.16 13.60 10.14
N GLN A 659 -8.46 12.31 9.99
CA GLN A 659 -9.12 11.77 8.81
C GLN A 659 -10.48 11.20 9.18
N PHE A 660 -11.46 11.40 8.31
CA PHE A 660 -12.84 10.99 8.54
C PHE A 660 -13.29 10.01 7.47
N VAL A 661 -13.98 8.96 7.90
CA VAL A 661 -14.67 8.01 7.02
C VAL A 661 -16.14 8.01 7.40
N THR A 662 -17.02 8.30 6.46
CA THR A 662 -18.46 8.21 6.68
C THR A 662 -18.89 6.74 6.72
N ILE A 663 -19.42 6.29 7.86
CA ILE A 663 -19.95 4.94 8.06
C ILE A 663 -21.48 5.02 8.11
N GLY A 664 -22.13 4.54 7.05
CA GLY A 664 -23.59 4.54 6.92
C GLY A 664 -24.18 5.95 6.72
N ASP A 665 -25.48 6.09 7.00
CA ASP A 665 -26.26 7.31 6.69
C ASP A 665 -26.04 8.41 7.75
N GLN A 666 -24.87 9.08 7.76
CA GLN A 666 -24.50 10.30 8.52
C GLN A 666 -23.72 10.16 9.85
N GLN A 667 -23.10 9.01 10.12
CA GLN A 667 -22.09 8.92 11.18
C GLN A 667 -20.69 8.95 10.56
N ASN A 668 -19.86 9.87 11.04
CA ASN A 668 -18.49 10.02 10.58
C ASN A 668 -17.56 9.43 11.63
N PHE A 669 -16.75 8.47 11.23
CA PHE A 669 -15.69 7.91 12.05
C PHE A 669 -14.42 8.72 11.79
N GLY A 670 -14.06 9.57 12.74
CA GLY A 670 -12.80 10.30 12.76
C GLY A 670 -11.72 9.49 13.43
N ILE A 671 -10.54 9.46 12.83
CA ILE A 671 -9.32 8.96 13.44
C ILE A 671 -8.24 10.03 13.38
N ARG A 672 -7.55 10.21 14.51
CA ARG A 672 -6.34 11.02 14.53
C ARG A 672 -5.18 10.19 13.96
N THR A 673 -4.66 10.60 12.81
CA THR A 673 -3.58 9.93 12.08
C THR A 673 -2.20 10.23 12.64
N ALA A 674 -2.06 11.33 13.39
CA ALA A 674 -0.85 11.68 14.11
C ALA A 674 -0.37 10.51 15.01
N GLY A 675 0.88 10.09 14.84
CA GLY A 675 1.47 8.99 15.60
C GLY A 675 1.31 7.59 14.99
N LEU A 676 0.51 7.42 13.91
CA LEU A 676 0.32 6.11 13.28
C LEU A 676 1.59 5.63 12.57
N GLU A 677 2.30 6.52 11.88
CA GLU A 677 3.59 6.24 11.24
C GLU A 677 4.67 5.89 12.27
N GLU A 678 4.71 6.60 13.39
CA GLU A 678 5.60 6.30 14.51
C GLU A 678 5.31 4.91 15.10
N LYS A 679 4.03 4.55 15.19
CA LYS A 679 3.59 3.22 15.64
C LYS A 679 4.01 2.13 14.66
N ALA A 680 3.81 2.33 13.36
CA ALA A 680 4.23 1.40 12.31
C ALA A 680 5.75 1.19 12.36
N THR A 681 6.52 2.28 12.38
CA THR A 681 7.97 2.27 12.51
C THR A 681 8.42 1.50 13.76
N ALA A 682 7.82 1.78 14.93
CA ALA A 682 8.14 1.09 16.17
C ALA A 682 7.85 -0.41 16.12
N CYS A 683 6.75 -0.82 15.48
CA CYS A 683 6.42 -2.22 15.27
C CYS A 683 7.48 -2.90 14.38
N GLN A 684 7.89 -2.25 13.30
CA GLN A 684 8.93 -2.77 12.41
C GLN A 684 10.29 -2.89 13.12
N MET A 685 10.60 -2.02 14.09
CA MET A 685 11.82 -2.17 14.88
C MET A 685 11.76 -3.38 15.81
N LEU A 686 10.59 -3.67 16.40
CA LEU A 686 10.43 -4.86 17.22
C LEU A 686 10.62 -6.14 16.41
N VAL A 687 10.17 -6.17 15.15
CA VAL A 687 10.49 -7.23 14.18
C VAL A 687 12.01 -7.33 13.99
N CYS A 688 12.67 -6.20 13.71
CA CYS A 688 14.12 -6.16 13.52
C CYS A 688 14.88 -6.68 14.76
N TYR A 689 14.52 -6.24 15.96
CA TYR A 689 15.18 -6.71 17.19
C TYR A 689 15.00 -8.20 17.41
N ALA A 690 13.78 -8.73 17.20
CA ALA A 690 13.53 -10.16 17.32
C ALA A 690 14.39 -10.96 16.30
N ARG A 691 14.41 -10.52 15.04
CA ARG A 691 15.15 -11.18 13.95
C ARG A 691 16.66 -11.17 14.18
N GLU A 692 17.25 -10.01 14.49
CA GLU A 692 18.71 -9.85 14.56
C GLU A 692 19.31 -10.38 15.88
N LEU A 693 18.59 -10.23 17.00
CA LEU A 693 19.11 -10.60 18.33
C LEU A 693 18.80 -12.04 18.72
N LYS A 694 17.76 -12.64 18.14
CA LYS A 694 17.35 -14.03 18.39
C LYS A 694 17.22 -14.30 19.89
N GLU A 695 18.00 -15.23 20.44
CA GLU A 695 17.91 -15.63 21.84
C GLU A 695 18.22 -14.48 22.81
N ALA A 696 18.99 -13.47 22.39
CA ALA A 696 19.29 -12.30 23.21
C ALA A 696 18.07 -11.39 23.44
N PHE A 697 17.00 -11.53 22.65
CA PHE A 697 15.73 -10.81 22.82
C PHE A 697 14.71 -11.56 23.68
N ALA A 698 15.06 -12.75 24.19
CA ALA A 698 14.13 -13.62 24.92
C ALA A 698 13.48 -12.93 26.12
N GLU A 699 14.15 -11.98 26.79
CA GLU A 699 13.60 -11.23 27.94
C GLU A 699 12.35 -10.43 27.60
N TYR A 700 12.27 -9.88 26.38
CA TYR A 700 11.18 -9.02 25.91
C TYR A 700 10.10 -9.74 25.11
N SER A 701 10.40 -10.96 24.63
CA SER A 701 9.53 -11.74 23.73
C SER A 701 8.05 -11.77 24.16
N GLU A 702 7.75 -12.05 25.43
CA GLU A 702 6.37 -12.14 25.92
C GLU A 702 5.63 -10.81 25.94
N GLU A 703 6.31 -9.73 26.33
CA GLU A 703 5.74 -8.39 26.35
C GLU A 703 5.42 -7.93 24.92
N VAL A 704 6.35 -8.17 24.00
CA VAL A 704 6.16 -7.85 22.59
C VAL A 704 5.04 -8.66 21.96
N VAL A 705 4.92 -9.97 22.25
CA VAL A 705 3.79 -10.79 21.79
C VAL A 705 2.45 -10.21 22.26
N LYS A 706 2.36 -9.76 23.52
CA LYS A 706 1.14 -9.17 24.07
C LYS A 706 0.76 -7.83 23.41
N ILE A 707 1.73 -7.12 22.83
CA ILE A 707 1.49 -5.90 22.04
C ILE A 707 1.14 -6.26 20.61
N MET A 708 1.92 -7.11 19.95
CA MET A 708 1.78 -7.41 18.52
C MET A 708 0.52 -8.20 18.18
N VAL A 709 0.11 -9.16 19.02
CA VAL A 709 -1.05 -10.01 18.71
C VAL A 709 -2.35 -9.22 18.53
N PRO A 710 -2.71 -8.26 19.39
CA PRO A 710 -3.84 -7.35 19.14
C PRO A 710 -3.70 -6.51 17.86
N LEU A 711 -2.47 -6.18 17.46
CA LEU A 711 -2.21 -5.32 16.31
C LEU A 711 -2.44 -6.02 14.96
N LEU A 712 -2.57 -7.35 14.93
CA LEU A 712 -3.07 -8.09 13.76
C LEU A 712 -4.45 -7.61 13.28
N LYS A 713 -5.22 -6.94 14.15
CA LYS A 713 -6.59 -6.44 13.86
C LYS A 713 -6.66 -4.91 13.95
N PHE A 714 -5.52 -4.24 13.78
CA PHE A 714 -5.42 -2.78 13.78
C PHE A 714 -5.68 -2.23 12.38
N TYR A 715 -6.95 -2.16 11.97
CA TYR A 715 -7.37 -1.77 10.61
C TYR A 715 -7.10 -0.30 10.23
N PHE A 716 -6.42 0.44 11.10
CA PHE A 716 -6.11 1.85 10.84
C PHE A 716 -4.78 2.03 10.10
N HIS A 717 -3.96 0.98 9.98
CA HIS A 717 -2.68 1.05 9.29
C HIS A 717 -2.19 -0.33 8.87
N ASP A 718 -1.81 -0.48 7.61
CA ASP A 718 -1.44 -1.78 7.01
C ASP A 718 -0.10 -2.27 7.52
N ASP A 719 0.93 -1.41 7.50
CA ASP A 719 2.27 -1.78 7.98
C ASP A 719 2.31 -2.20 9.46
N VAL A 720 1.41 -1.67 10.30
CA VAL A 720 1.28 -2.14 11.69
C VAL A 720 0.83 -3.61 11.72
N ARG A 721 -0.13 -3.99 10.88
CA ARG A 721 -0.63 -5.37 10.79
C ARG A 721 0.41 -6.29 10.16
N ILE A 722 1.10 -5.83 9.11
CA ILE A 722 2.20 -6.56 8.46
C ILE A 722 3.33 -6.80 9.46
N ALA A 723 3.82 -5.77 10.15
CA ALA A 723 4.88 -5.90 11.15
C ALA A 723 4.47 -6.80 12.33
N ALA A 724 3.22 -6.69 12.79
CA ALA A 724 2.67 -7.58 13.81
C ALA A 724 2.73 -9.03 13.35
N SER A 725 2.33 -9.31 12.10
CA SER A 725 2.40 -10.63 11.47
C SER A 725 3.84 -11.15 11.37
N GLU A 726 4.73 -10.35 10.78
CA GLU A 726 6.13 -10.71 10.52
C GLU A 726 6.88 -11.03 11.83
N SER A 727 6.52 -10.35 12.93
CA SER A 727 7.17 -10.53 14.23
C SER A 727 7.00 -11.92 14.84
N LEU A 728 5.85 -12.58 14.61
CA LEU A 728 5.44 -13.78 15.34
C LEU A 728 6.42 -14.96 15.23
N PRO A 729 6.87 -15.40 14.03
CA PRO A 729 7.83 -16.49 13.92
C PRO A 729 9.17 -16.17 14.59
N TYR A 730 9.63 -14.91 14.51
CA TYR A 730 10.86 -14.49 15.18
C TYR A 730 10.72 -14.47 16.70
N LEU A 731 9.57 -14.02 17.23
CA LEU A 731 9.31 -14.02 18.67
C LEU A 731 9.26 -15.46 19.24
N LEU A 732 8.71 -16.41 18.49
CA LEU A 732 8.79 -17.84 18.85
C LEU A 732 10.24 -18.35 18.85
N GLU A 733 11.07 -17.94 17.88
CA GLU A 733 12.51 -18.25 17.86
C GLU A 733 13.24 -17.67 19.08
N CYS A 734 13.00 -16.39 19.42
CA CYS A 734 13.56 -15.76 20.60
C CYS A 734 13.18 -16.51 21.89
N ALA A 735 11.92 -16.94 22.00
CA ALA A 735 11.39 -17.63 23.17
C ALA A 735 11.93 -19.07 23.34
N SER A 736 12.51 -19.67 22.30
CA SER A 736 12.99 -21.06 22.31
C SER A 736 13.96 -21.39 23.43
N ILE A 737 14.82 -20.44 23.83
CA ILE A 737 15.78 -20.61 24.93
C ILE A 737 15.11 -20.81 26.29
N ARG A 738 13.83 -20.44 26.45
CA ARG A 738 13.04 -20.64 27.67
C ARG A 738 12.41 -22.04 27.76
N GLY A 739 12.56 -22.87 26.72
CA GLY A 739 12.11 -24.25 26.66
C GLY A 739 10.81 -24.45 25.88
N GLU A 740 10.64 -25.65 25.33
CA GLU A 740 9.54 -26.00 24.42
C GLU A 740 8.14 -25.73 25.00
N GLN A 741 7.93 -26.00 26.29
CA GLN A 741 6.64 -25.76 26.95
C GLN A 741 6.27 -24.27 26.94
N TYR A 742 7.24 -23.39 27.17
CA TYR A 742 7.00 -21.94 27.19
C TYR A 742 6.60 -21.45 25.80
N VAL A 743 7.27 -21.94 24.75
CA VAL A 743 6.93 -21.61 23.35
C VAL A 743 5.55 -22.17 22.98
N ALA A 744 5.23 -23.41 23.40
CA ALA A 744 3.91 -24.00 23.17
C ALA A 744 2.78 -23.22 23.85
N GLU A 745 2.98 -22.76 25.08
CA GLU A 745 2.02 -21.90 25.78
C GLU A 745 1.87 -20.54 25.12
N MET A 746 2.98 -19.92 24.66
CA MET A 746 2.96 -18.66 23.91
C MET A 746 2.17 -18.80 22.60
N TRP A 747 2.46 -19.86 21.84
CA TRP A 747 1.79 -20.19 20.59
C TRP A 747 0.30 -20.46 20.79
N GLY A 748 -0.05 -21.40 21.66
CA GLY A 748 -1.44 -21.86 21.84
C GLY A 748 -2.35 -20.85 22.53
N ASN A 749 -1.85 -20.08 23.51
CA ASN A 749 -2.69 -19.17 24.29
C ASN A 749 -2.82 -17.77 23.68
N TYR A 750 -1.83 -17.31 22.91
CA TYR A 750 -1.79 -15.94 22.39
C TYR A 750 -1.81 -15.91 20.86
N ILE A 751 -0.85 -16.56 20.22
CA ILE A 751 -0.55 -16.33 18.80
C ILE A 751 -1.54 -17.04 17.88
N CYS A 752 -1.63 -18.38 17.95
CA CYS A 752 -2.39 -19.20 17.00
C CYS A 752 -3.87 -18.78 16.87
N PRO A 753 -4.65 -18.62 17.97
CA PRO A 753 -6.07 -18.30 17.84
C PRO A 753 -6.31 -16.92 17.23
N ASN A 754 -5.43 -15.95 17.52
CA ASN A 754 -5.57 -14.59 17.02
C ASN A 754 -5.11 -14.46 15.57
N LEU A 755 -4.05 -15.17 15.18
CA LEU A 755 -3.57 -15.19 13.80
C LEU A 755 -4.57 -15.89 12.88
N LEU A 756 -5.12 -17.04 13.28
CA LEU A 756 -6.20 -17.70 12.53
C LEU A 756 -7.43 -16.79 12.38
N LYS A 757 -7.78 -16.06 13.45
CA LYS A 757 -8.90 -15.12 13.39
C LYS A 757 -8.59 -13.92 12.50
N ALA A 758 -7.36 -13.39 12.51
CA ALA A 758 -6.94 -12.30 11.64
C ALA A 758 -7.05 -12.69 10.17
N ILE A 759 -6.53 -13.87 9.79
CA ILE A 759 -6.65 -14.42 8.42
C ILE A 759 -8.12 -14.54 7.99
N GLU A 760 -9.04 -14.91 8.89
CA GLU A 760 -10.45 -15.05 8.54
C GLU A 760 -11.14 -13.71 8.20
N ILE A 761 -10.73 -12.61 8.82
CA ILE A 761 -11.45 -11.33 8.79
C ILE A 761 -10.69 -10.20 8.10
N GLU A 762 -9.48 -10.47 7.60
CA GLU A 762 -8.61 -9.49 6.96
C GLU A 762 -9.25 -8.93 5.67
N PRO A 763 -9.56 -7.62 5.62
CA PRO A 763 -10.16 -7.01 4.43
C PRO A 763 -9.17 -6.76 3.29
N GLU A 764 -7.90 -6.49 3.59
CA GLU A 764 -6.91 -6.02 2.61
C GLU A 764 -6.16 -7.17 1.94
N GLN A 765 -6.17 -7.18 0.61
CA GLN A 765 -5.54 -8.22 -0.21
C GLN A 765 -4.01 -8.16 -0.17
N SER A 766 -3.43 -7.02 0.17
CA SER A 766 -1.99 -6.83 0.38
C SER A 766 -1.50 -7.36 1.73
N VAL A 767 -2.34 -7.30 2.79
CA VAL A 767 -1.99 -7.71 4.16
C VAL A 767 -2.23 -9.21 4.40
N LEU A 768 -3.31 -9.76 3.83
CA LEU A 768 -3.66 -11.17 3.97
C LEU A 768 -2.51 -12.16 3.64
N PRO A 769 -1.77 -12.00 2.53
CA PRO A 769 -0.59 -12.82 2.23
C PRO A 769 0.42 -12.88 3.38
N GLU A 770 0.65 -11.77 4.08
CA GLU A 770 1.63 -11.71 5.17
C GLU A 770 1.14 -12.43 6.43
N HIS A 771 -0.16 -12.47 6.68
CA HIS A 771 -0.75 -13.32 7.73
C HIS A 771 -0.63 -14.81 7.40
N LEU A 772 -0.90 -15.19 6.14
CA LEU A 772 -0.76 -16.57 5.67
C LEU A 772 0.70 -17.04 5.76
N ASN A 773 1.63 -16.21 5.29
CA ASN A 773 3.08 -16.45 5.37
C ASN A 773 3.57 -16.60 6.81
N SER A 774 3.13 -15.72 7.72
CA SER A 774 3.49 -15.82 9.14
C SER A 774 2.97 -17.11 9.77
N LEU A 775 1.74 -17.52 9.45
CA LEU A 775 1.19 -18.80 9.91
C LEU A 775 2.02 -19.98 9.41
N ALA A 776 2.38 -20.01 8.13
CA ALA A 776 3.21 -21.06 7.54
C ALA A 776 4.57 -21.17 8.27
N LYS A 777 5.29 -20.05 8.44
CA LYS A 777 6.57 -20.00 9.16
C LYS A 777 6.45 -20.43 10.63
N CYS A 778 5.35 -20.05 11.30
CA CYS A 778 5.10 -20.48 12.68
C CYS A 778 4.85 -21.99 12.75
N VAL A 779 4.11 -22.55 11.81
CA VAL A 779 3.84 -24.00 11.74
C VAL A 779 5.13 -24.77 11.51
N GLU A 780 5.98 -24.34 10.58
CA GLU A 780 7.31 -24.94 10.35
C GLU A 780 8.17 -24.94 11.61
N LYS A 781 8.18 -23.81 12.33
CA LYS A 781 8.95 -23.66 13.56
C LYS A 781 8.43 -24.55 14.68
N MET A 782 7.11 -24.62 14.86
CA MET A 782 6.47 -25.37 15.94
C MET A 782 6.41 -26.87 15.65
N GLY A 783 6.38 -27.26 14.38
CA GLY A 783 6.36 -28.64 13.94
C GLY A 783 5.05 -29.37 14.25
N LYS A 784 5.14 -30.70 14.32
CA LYS A 784 3.97 -31.59 14.45
C LYS A 784 3.22 -31.39 15.77
N GLY A 785 1.90 -31.25 15.67
CA GLY A 785 1.01 -31.11 16.84
C GLY A 785 0.89 -29.68 17.36
N CYS A 786 1.31 -28.69 16.58
CA CYS A 786 1.21 -27.28 16.93
C CYS A 786 -0.23 -26.74 16.90
N LEU A 787 -1.13 -27.35 16.13
CA LEU A 787 -2.55 -27.01 16.10
C LEU A 787 -3.41 -28.12 16.70
N SER A 788 -4.50 -27.75 17.37
CA SER A 788 -5.55 -28.69 17.76
C SER A 788 -6.42 -29.09 16.55
N ASP A 789 -7.19 -30.18 16.67
CA ASP A 789 -8.14 -30.60 15.62
C ASP A 789 -9.18 -29.51 15.30
N GLU A 790 -9.55 -28.68 16.29
CA GLU A 790 -10.46 -27.55 16.12
C GLU A 790 -9.80 -26.41 15.32
N ASP A 791 -8.54 -26.10 15.61
CA ASP A 791 -7.77 -25.08 14.89
C ASP A 791 -7.54 -25.50 13.43
N VAL A 792 -7.21 -26.78 13.19
CA VAL A 792 -7.10 -27.34 11.84
C VAL A 792 -8.45 -27.26 11.11
N GLY A 793 -9.56 -27.54 11.79
CA GLY A 793 -10.90 -27.39 11.24
C GLY A 793 -11.22 -25.94 10.83
N THR A 794 -10.82 -24.98 11.66
CA THR A 794 -10.97 -23.54 11.39
C THR A 794 -10.12 -23.13 10.18
N LEU A 795 -8.84 -23.50 10.16
CA LEU A 795 -7.93 -23.23 9.05
C LEU A 795 -8.50 -23.75 7.73
N VAL A 796 -8.92 -25.01 7.67
CA VAL A 796 -9.48 -25.60 6.44
C VAL A 796 -10.73 -24.86 5.98
N THR A 797 -11.57 -24.41 6.91
CA THR A 797 -12.76 -23.60 6.58
C THR A 797 -12.36 -22.27 5.97
N THR A 798 -11.34 -21.60 6.52
CA THR A 798 -10.80 -20.35 6.00
C THR A 798 -10.17 -20.54 4.61
N LEU A 799 -9.33 -21.56 4.42
CA LEU A 799 -8.75 -21.89 3.11
C LEU A 799 -9.82 -22.21 2.06
N ASN A 800 -10.92 -22.86 2.45
CA ASN A 800 -12.06 -23.11 1.57
C ASN A 800 -12.72 -21.80 1.10
N LYS A 801 -12.92 -20.83 2.01
CA LYS A 801 -13.44 -19.49 1.66
C LYS A 801 -12.49 -18.75 0.71
N LEU A 802 -11.19 -18.77 0.98
CA LEU A 802 -10.18 -18.12 0.12
C LEU A 802 -10.16 -18.72 -1.28
N LEU A 803 -10.11 -20.06 -1.38
CA LEU A 803 -10.15 -20.76 -2.66
C LEU A 803 -11.46 -20.52 -3.41
N THR A 804 -12.60 -20.46 -2.71
CA THR A 804 -13.89 -20.12 -3.35
C THR A 804 -13.85 -18.70 -3.93
N SER A 805 -13.35 -17.74 -3.15
CA SER A 805 -13.24 -16.33 -3.56
C SER A 805 -12.32 -16.16 -4.77
N HIS A 806 -11.21 -16.91 -4.86
CA HIS A 806 -10.33 -16.96 -6.05
C HIS A 806 -11.11 -17.27 -7.34
N PHE A 807 -11.96 -18.30 -7.33
CA PHE A 807 -12.77 -18.63 -8.51
C PHE A 807 -13.86 -17.59 -8.80
N GLU A 808 -14.45 -16.97 -7.76
CA GLU A 808 -15.45 -15.92 -7.91
C GLU A 808 -14.84 -14.64 -8.50
N ARG A 809 -13.68 -14.21 -8.01
CA ARG A 809 -12.92 -13.08 -8.55
C ARG A 809 -12.53 -13.31 -10.00
N GLN A 810 -12.04 -14.49 -10.36
CA GLN A 810 -11.80 -14.83 -11.76
C GLN A 810 -13.05 -14.74 -12.63
N ALA A 811 -14.21 -15.21 -12.15
CA ALA A 811 -15.46 -15.08 -12.88
C ALA A 811 -15.89 -13.60 -13.04
N LEU A 812 -15.71 -12.80 -11.99
CA LEU A 812 -15.97 -11.36 -12.02
C LEU A 812 -15.08 -10.65 -13.05
N ARG A 813 -13.77 -10.97 -13.10
CA ARG A 813 -12.85 -10.44 -14.12
C ARG A 813 -13.32 -10.80 -15.53
N GLN A 814 -13.88 -11.99 -15.74
CA GLN A 814 -14.46 -12.39 -17.04
C GLN A 814 -15.75 -11.63 -17.39
N GLU A 815 -16.57 -11.26 -16.41
CA GLU A 815 -17.73 -10.40 -16.64
C GLU A 815 -17.33 -8.94 -16.90
N LYS A 816 -16.32 -8.40 -16.17
CA LYS A 816 -15.77 -7.06 -16.42
C LYS A 816 -15.25 -6.91 -17.86
N ARG A 817 -14.65 -7.97 -18.45
CA ARG A 817 -14.24 -8.01 -19.86
C ARG A 817 -15.38 -7.92 -20.88
N LYS A 818 -16.64 -8.12 -20.46
CA LYS A 818 -17.83 -7.99 -21.31
C LYS A 818 -18.50 -6.62 -21.19
N ASP A 819 -18.06 -5.78 -20.25
CA ASP A 819 -18.61 -4.44 -20.06
C ASP A 819 -18.42 -3.59 -21.32
N GLU A 820 -19.35 -2.67 -21.59
CA GLU A 820 -19.25 -1.83 -22.78
C GLU A 820 -18.02 -0.94 -22.77
N ASP A 821 -17.47 -0.63 -21.59
CA ASP A 821 -16.29 0.20 -21.37
C ASP A 821 -14.98 -0.56 -21.33
N TYR A 822 -14.99 -1.88 -21.56
CA TYR A 822 -13.75 -2.65 -21.65
C TYR A 822 -12.81 -2.08 -22.72
N ASP A 823 -11.57 -1.80 -22.32
CA ASP A 823 -10.47 -1.34 -23.17
C ASP A 823 -9.13 -1.90 -22.68
N ASP A 824 -8.04 -1.58 -23.40
CA ASP A 824 -6.70 -2.10 -23.11
C ASP A 824 -6.23 -1.76 -21.68
N VAL A 825 -6.60 -0.59 -21.14
CA VAL A 825 -6.17 -0.16 -19.79
C VAL A 825 -6.99 -0.85 -18.71
N VAL A 826 -8.27 -1.12 -18.96
CA VAL A 826 -9.07 -1.99 -18.09
C VAL A 826 -8.45 -3.39 -18.05
N GLU A 827 -7.98 -3.92 -19.18
CA GLU A 827 -7.31 -5.22 -19.19
C GLU A 827 -6.03 -5.22 -18.33
N GLU A 828 -5.21 -4.16 -18.39
CA GLU A 828 -4.01 -4.01 -17.53
C GLU A 828 -4.38 -4.09 -16.04
N SER A 829 -5.36 -3.32 -15.58
CA SER A 829 -5.85 -3.40 -14.19
C SER A 829 -6.42 -4.76 -13.82
N LEU A 830 -7.10 -5.46 -14.74
CA LEU A 830 -7.58 -6.82 -14.51
C LEU A 830 -6.45 -7.85 -14.44
N MET A 831 -5.30 -7.57 -15.06
CA MET A 831 -4.10 -8.40 -14.93
C MET A 831 -3.44 -8.17 -13.56
N GLU A 832 -3.33 -6.92 -13.09
CA GLU A 832 -2.88 -6.60 -11.72
C GLU A 832 -3.76 -7.28 -10.65
N GLU A 833 -5.09 -7.18 -10.79
CA GLU A 833 -6.05 -7.91 -9.93
C GLU A 833 -5.86 -9.45 -9.99
N ASP A 834 -5.37 -10.00 -11.10
CA ASP A 834 -5.07 -11.43 -11.23
C ASP A 834 -3.74 -11.78 -10.55
N GLU A 835 -2.73 -10.91 -10.65
CA GLU A 835 -1.41 -11.08 -10.00
C GLU A 835 -1.53 -11.07 -8.47
N GLU A 836 -2.31 -10.15 -7.90
CA GLU A 836 -2.60 -10.11 -6.46
C GLU A 836 -3.30 -11.40 -5.98
N ASP A 837 -4.29 -11.86 -6.74
CA ASP A 837 -5.06 -13.08 -6.44
C ASP A 837 -4.16 -14.33 -6.52
N VAL A 838 -3.25 -14.36 -7.49
CA VAL A 838 -2.23 -15.41 -7.63
C VAL A 838 -1.22 -15.37 -6.49
N TYR A 839 -0.86 -14.19 -5.98
CA TYR A 839 0.01 -14.06 -4.80
C TYR A 839 -0.66 -14.61 -3.54
N ILE A 840 -1.96 -14.36 -3.34
CA ILE A 840 -2.71 -15.01 -2.25
C ILE A 840 -2.72 -16.53 -2.44
N LEU A 841 -2.92 -17.02 -3.67
CA LEU A 841 -2.90 -18.45 -3.97
C LEU A 841 -1.53 -19.09 -3.66
N SER A 842 -0.43 -18.38 -3.93
CA SER A 842 0.91 -18.85 -3.55
C SER A 842 1.05 -18.98 -2.03
N LYS A 843 0.49 -18.05 -1.25
CA LYS A 843 0.52 -18.14 0.23
C LYS A 843 -0.40 -19.22 0.78
N VAL A 844 -1.48 -19.56 0.08
CA VAL A 844 -2.25 -20.77 0.37
C VAL A 844 -1.39 -22.01 0.15
N ALA A 845 -0.60 -22.06 -0.92
CA ALA A 845 0.34 -23.16 -1.16
C ALA A 845 1.43 -23.21 -0.07
N ASP A 846 2.02 -22.09 0.35
CA ASP A 846 3.01 -22.03 1.44
C ASP A 846 2.46 -22.62 2.76
N ILE A 847 1.20 -22.34 3.10
CA ILE A 847 0.55 -22.99 4.24
C ILE A 847 0.49 -24.51 4.02
N LEU A 848 0.00 -24.97 2.89
CA LEU A 848 -0.10 -26.41 2.63
C LEU A 848 1.26 -27.10 2.66
N HIS A 849 2.29 -26.47 2.10
CA HIS A 849 3.69 -26.89 2.19
C HIS A 849 4.12 -27.07 3.65
N SER A 850 3.95 -26.03 4.49
CA SER A 850 4.32 -26.08 5.91
C SER A 850 3.61 -27.23 6.66
N PHE A 851 2.33 -27.48 6.37
CA PHE A 851 1.56 -28.55 7.00
C PHE A 851 2.00 -29.93 6.50
N PHE A 852 2.25 -30.10 5.19
CA PHE A 852 2.75 -31.36 4.66
C PHE A 852 4.17 -31.66 5.17
N GLY A 853 5.08 -30.68 5.18
CA GLY A 853 6.44 -30.83 5.68
C GLY A 853 6.49 -31.25 7.16
N THR A 854 5.60 -30.70 8.00
CA THR A 854 5.58 -30.96 9.44
C THR A 854 4.69 -32.14 9.87
N HIS A 855 3.49 -32.26 9.30
CA HIS A 855 2.48 -33.26 9.71
C HIS A 855 2.44 -34.47 8.78
N LYS A 856 2.99 -34.38 7.56
CA LYS A 856 3.06 -35.47 6.57
C LYS A 856 1.67 -36.06 6.31
N GLU A 857 1.58 -37.39 6.23
CA GLU A 857 0.36 -38.15 5.94
C GLU A 857 -0.81 -37.84 6.90
N SER A 858 -0.52 -37.33 8.10
CA SER A 858 -1.57 -37.02 9.09
C SER A 858 -2.42 -35.81 8.72
N PHE A 859 -1.96 -34.97 7.79
CA PHE A 859 -2.74 -33.83 7.29
C PHE A 859 -3.69 -34.19 6.14
N LEU A 860 -3.51 -35.34 5.48
CA LEU A 860 -4.31 -35.75 4.32
C LEU A 860 -5.84 -35.70 4.56
N PRO A 861 -6.40 -36.16 5.69
CA PRO A 861 -7.85 -36.08 5.92
C PRO A 861 -8.40 -34.64 5.99
N ALA A 862 -7.57 -33.68 6.41
CA ALA A 862 -7.92 -32.27 6.41
C ALA A 862 -7.85 -31.70 4.98
N PHE A 863 -6.77 -32.03 4.25
CA PHE A 863 -6.57 -31.63 2.85
C PHE A 863 -7.69 -32.14 1.92
N GLU A 864 -8.20 -33.35 2.12
CA GLU A 864 -9.30 -33.94 1.32
C GLU A 864 -10.54 -33.04 1.21
N LYS A 865 -10.77 -32.16 2.19
CA LYS A 865 -11.91 -31.22 2.21
C LYS A 865 -11.76 -30.05 1.23
N ILE A 866 -10.52 -29.69 0.86
CA ILE A 866 -10.18 -28.60 -0.06
C ILE A 866 -9.52 -29.09 -1.36
N MET A 867 -9.08 -30.35 -1.39
CA MET A 867 -8.54 -31.04 -2.55
C MET A 867 -9.33 -30.80 -3.86
N PRO A 868 -10.68 -30.79 -3.89
CA PRO A 868 -11.43 -30.57 -5.13
C PRO A 868 -11.09 -29.27 -5.87
N PHE A 869 -10.66 -28.22 -5.17
CA PHE A 869 -10.23 -26.97 -5.80
C PHE A 869 -8.94 -27.17 -6.62
N PHE A 870 -7.93 -27.83 -6.04
CA PHE A 870 -6.67 -28.12 -6.73
C PHE A 870 -6.85 -29.08 -7.91
N VAL A 871 -7.79 -30.04 -7.81
CA VAL A 871 -8.16 -30.88 -8.96
C VAL A 871 -8.77 -30.04 -10.09
N LYS A 872 -9.65 -29.08 -9.75
CA LYS A 872 -10.26 -28.18 -10.73
C LYS A 872 -9.22 -27.27 -11.38
N MET A 873 -8.24 -26.77 -10.62
CA MET A 873 -7.15 -25.91 -11.09
C MET A 873 -6.23 -26.59 -12.12
N LEU A 874 -6.08 -27.92 -12.04
CA LEU A 874 -5.33 -28.70 -13.05
C LEU A 874 -6.05 -28.83 -14.40
N GLY A 875 -7.27 -28.33 -14.55
CA GLY A 875 -8.02 -28.39 -15.81
C GLY A 875 -7.33 -27.67 -16.97
N GLN A 876 -7.43 -28.22 -18.18
CA GLN A 876 -6.76 -27.67 -19.37
C GLN A 876 -7.16 -26.22 -19.70
N GLU A 877 -8.41 -25.85 -19.44
CA GLU A 877 -8.99 -24.50 -19.67
C GLU A 877 -8.65 -23.49 -18.56
N ARG A 878 -7.90 -23.90 -17.53
CA ARG A 878 -7.52 -23.01 -16.42
C ARG A 878 -6.33 -22.12 -16.80
N PRO A 879 -6.21 -20.94 -16.15
CA PRO A 879 -5.00 -20.12 -16.25
C PRO A 879 -3.75 -20.92 -15.87
N TRP A 880 -2.59 -20.46 -16.33
CA TRP A 880 -1.34 -21.16 -16.08
C TRP A 880 -0.94 -21.13 -14.60
N ALA A 881 -1.16 -20.00 -13.91
CA ALA A 881 -0.87 -19.85 -12.48
C ALA A 881 -1.67 -20.84 -11.62
N ASP A 882 -2.95 -21.06 -11.96
CA ASP A 882 -3.79 -22.11 -11.37
C ASP A 882 -3.13 -23.50 -11.49
N LYS A 883 -2.65 -23.84 -12.70
CA LYS A 883 -2.00 -25.13 -12.96
C LYS A 883 -0.71 -25.25 -12.17
N GLN A 884 0.13 -24.21 -12.17
CA GLN A 884 1.39 -24.15 -11.44
C GLN A 884 1.16 -24.42 -9.95
N TRP A 885 0.33 -23.61 -9.27
CA TRP A 885 0.14 -23.73 -7.82
C TRP A 885 -0.58 -25.02 -7.43
N ALA A 886 -1.47 -25.52 -8.27
CA ALA A 886 -2.05 -26.85 -8.05
C ALA A 886 -1.01 -27.96 -8.16
N LEU A 887 -0.09 -27.90 -9.13
CA LEU A 887 1.03 -28.84 -9.22
C LEU A 887 1.92 -28.75 -7.98
N CYS A 888 2.34 -27.55 -7.56
CA CYS A 888 3.16 -27.36 -6.35
C CYS A 888 2.54 -28.04 -5.11
N VAL A 889 1.23 -27.90 -4.90
CA VAL A 889 0.53 -28.57 -3.78
C VAL A 889 0.53 -30.09 -3.92
N TRP A 890 0.42 -30.63 -5.15
CA TRP A 890 0.55 -32.07 -5.37
C TRP A 890 1.99 -32.57 -5.24
N ASP A 891 2.96 -31.72 -5.54
CA ASP A 891 4.38 -32.02 -5.34
C ASP A 891 4.68 -32.15 -3.84
N ASP A 892 4.12 -31.29 -2.98
CA ASP A 892 4.21 -31.42 -1.52
C ASP A 892 3.59 -32.73 -1.01
N VAL A 893 2.46 -33.15 -1.59
CA VAL A 893 1.83 -34.43 -1.28
C VAL A 893 2.76 -35.59 -1.67
N LEU A 894 3.40 -35.54 -2.84
CA LEU A 894 4.35 -36.56 -3.29
C LEU A 894 5.59 -36.62 -2.39
N GLU A 895 6.17 -35.46 -2.10
CA GLU A 895 7.41 -35.32 -1.34
C GLU A 895 7.24 -35.73 0.13
N HIS A 896 6.20 -35.23 0.79
CA HIS A 896 6.07 -35.38 2.23
C HIS A 896 5.19 -36.55 2.67
N CYS A 897 4.32 -37.08 1.79
CA CYS A 897 3.51 -38.27 2.07
C CYS A 897 3.99 -39.54 1.36
N GLY A 898 5.04 -39.45 0.54
CA GLY A 898 5.75 -40.58 -0.05
C GLY A 898 4.80 -41.57 -0.74
N PRO A 899 4.91 -42.90 -0.50
CA PRO A 899 4.08 -43.90 -1.18
C PRO A 899 2.56 -43.78 -0.94
N VAL A 900 2.11 -43.09 0.11
CA VAL A 900 0.67 -42.89 0.40
C VAL A 900 0.01 -42.01 -0.67
N SER A 901 0.78 -41.11 -1.29
CA SER A 901 0.34 -40.25 -2.41
C SER A 901 -0.28 -41.04 -3.57
N ALA A 902 0.11 -42.30 -3.78
CA ALA A 902 -0.46 -43.17 -4.82
C ALA A 902 -1.97 -43.40 -4.68
N THR A 903 -2.54 -43.15 -3.50
CA THR A 903 -4.00 -43.17 -3.27
C THR A 903 -4.72 -42.07 -4.07
N TYR A 904 -4.05 -40.95 -4.32
CA TYR A 904 -4.58 -39.77 -4.99
C TYR A 904 -4.12 -39.64 -6.46
N GLN A 905 -3.37 -40.61 -6.99
CA GLN A 905 -2.77 -40.54 -8.32
C GLN A 905 -3.77 -40.28 -9.46
N ALA A 906 -5.05 -40.67 -9.29
CA ALA A 906 -6.10 -40.42 -10.27
C ALA A 906 -6.40 -38.92 -10.47
N PHE A 907 -6.00 -38.06 -9.53
CA PHE A 907 -6.30 -36.63 -9.56
C PHE A 907 -5.18 -35.78 -10.17
N PHE A 908 -3.93 -36.19 -10.02
CA PHE A 908 -2.77 -35.37 -10.40
C PHE A 908 -1.86 -36.01 -11.44
N LEU A 909 -1.80 -37.35 -11.53
CA LEU A 909 -0.73 -38.02 -12.26
C LEU A 909 -0.76 -37.73 -13.76
N GLN A 910 -1.94 -37.75 -14.37
CA GLN A 910 -2.09 -37.42 -15.79
C GLN A 910 -1.71 -35.96 -16.07
N PRO A 911 -2.29 -34.94 -15.38
CA PRO A 911 -1.85 -33.55 -15.51
C PRO A 911 -0.34 -33.37 -15.29
N LEU A 912 0.23 -33.99 -14.25
CA LEU A 912 1.66 -33.93 -13.94
C LEU A 912 2.52 -34.36 -15.12
N VAL A 913 2.20 -35.48 -15.78
CA VAL A 913 2.95 -35.99 -16.94
C VAL A 913 2.71 -35.14 -18.19
N GLU A 914 1.48 -34.65 -18.41
CA GLU A 914 1.13 -33.80 -19.55
C GLU A 914 1.84 -32.44 -19.49
N TYR A 915 1.88 -31.83 -18.30
CA TYR A 915 2.39 -30.48 -18.07
C TYR A 915 3.92 -30.37 -18.04
N ILE A 916 4.66 -31.48 -18.07
CA ILE A 916 6.11 -31.47 -18.36
C ILE A 916 6.42 -30.66 -19.63
N THR A 917 5.52 -30.74 -20.61
CA THR A 917 5.66 -30.06 -21.91
C THR A 917 4.69 -28.88 -22.08
N ASP A 918 4.22 -28.28 -20.99
CA ASP A 918 3.36 -27.09 -21.07
C ASP A 918 4.09 -25.91 -21.75
N LYS A 919 3.33 -24.99 -22.32
CA LYS A 919 3.88 -23.79 -22.96
C LYS A 919 4.51 -22.84 -21.93
N GLN A 920 3.99 -22.78 -20.71
CA GLN A 920 4.49 -21.88 -19.68
C GLN A 920 5.66 -22.49 -18.88
N PRO A 921 6.80 -21.80 -18.75
CA PRO A 921 7.96 -22.27 -18.02
C PRO A 921 7.64 -22.66 -16.57
N GLU A 922 6.84 -21.88 -15.85
CA GLU A 922 6.51 -22.08 -14.44
C GLU A 922 5.69 -23.36 -14.24
N VAL A 923 4.77 -23.64 -15.16
CA VAL A 923 3.99 -24.89 -15.16
C VAL A 923 4.89 -26.08 -15.46
N ARG A 924 5.83 -25.95 -16.40
CA ARG A 924 6.84 -26.99 -16.66
C ARG A 924 7.71 -27.23 -15.44
N GLN A 925 8.18 -26.17 -14.79
CA GLN A 925 9.04 -26.25 -13.61
C GLN A 925 8.35 -27.06 -12.51
N ALA A 926 7.13 -26.67 -12.11
CA ALA A 926 6.33 -27.42 -11.12
C ALA A 926 6.14 -28.88 -11.55
N ALA A 927 5.73 -29.13 -12.80
CA ALA A 927 5.53 -30.50 -13.28
C ALA A 927 6.82 -31.35 -13.24
N THR A 928 7.96 -30.76 -13.61
CA THR A 928 9.25 -31.45 -13.60
C THR A 928 9.75 -31.70 -12.17
N TYR A 929 9.57 -30.74 -11.26
CA TYR A 929 9.84 -30.91 -9.83
C TYR A 929 9.02 -32.08 -9.26
N GLY A 930 7.70 -32.08 -9.50
CA GLY A 930 6.78 -33.16 -9.13
C GLY A 930 7.21 -34.54 -9.60
N VAL A 931 7.67 -34.67 -10.84
CA VAL A 931 8.22 -35.93 -11.36
C VAL A 931 9.50 -36.34 -10.62
N GLY A 932 10.37 -35.38 -10.32
CA GLY A 932 11.58 -35.60 -9.53
C GLY A 932 11.28 -36.13 -8.12
N VAL A 933 10.38 -35.48 -7.39
CA VAL A 933 9.98 -35.91 -6.04
C VAL A 933 9.15 -37.20 -6.06
N MET A 934 8.34 -37.44 -7.09
CA MET A 934 7.67 -38.72 -7.32
C MET A 934 8.68 -39.87 -7.44
N ALA A 935 9.79 -39.65 -8.15
CA ALA A 935 10.85 -40.64 -8.26
C ALA A 935 11.60 -40.87 -6.94
N GLN A 936 11.89 -39.80 -6.21
CA GLN A 936 12.67 -39.84 -4.97
C GLN A 936 11.89 -40.39 -3.77
N PHE A 937 10.61 -40.01 -3.63
CA PHE A 937 9.80 -40.27 -2.43
C PHE A 937 8.57 -41.14 -2.68
N GLY A 938 8.00 -41.15 -3.90
CA GLY A 938 6.77 -41.87 -4.22
C GLY A 938 6.92 -43.41 -4.24
N GLY A 939 8.14 -43.92 -4.41
CA GLY A 939 8.47 -45.34 -4.33
C GLY A 939 8.20 -46.15 -5.63
N PRO A 940 8.35 -47.49 -5.58
CA PRO A 940 8.39 -48.33 -6.78
C PRO A 940 7.08 -48.38 -7.59
N VAL A 941 5.95 -47.98 -6.99
CA VAL A 941 4.64 -47.96 -7.67
C VAL A 941 4.62 -47.00 -8.86
N PHE A 942 5.43 -45.94 -8.82
CA PHE A 942 5.54 -44.96 -9.89
C PHE A 942 6.63 -45.29 -10.92
N ALA A 943 7.35 -46.41 -10.80
CA ALA A 943 8.51 -46.73 -11.65
C ALA A 943 8.19 -46.73 -13.15
N ASP A 944 7.01 -47.25 -13.53
CA ASP A 944 6.56 -47.28 -14.93
C ASP A 944 6.29 -45.86 -15.46
N VAL A 945 5.71 -44.98 -14.63
CA VAL A 945 5.42 -43.59 -15.00
C VAL A 945 6.69 -42.75 -15.03
N CYS A 946 7.62 -42.94 -14.08
CA CYS A 946 8.94 -42.33 -14.12
C CYS A 946 9.66 -42.64 -15.45
N ALA A 947 9.59 -43.88 -15.93
CA ALA A 947 10.15 -44.26 -17.22
C ALA A 947 9.42 -43.59 -18.40
N GLU A 948 8.10 -43.44 -18.33
CA GLU A 948 7.30 -42.70 -19.32
C GLU A 948 7.66 -41.20 -19.39
N CYS A 949 8.02 -40.58 -18.26
CA CYS A 949 8.39 -39.17 -18.20
C CYS A 949 9.73 -38.85 -18.88
N ILE A 950 10.69 -39.78 -18.89
CA ILE A 950 12.06 -39.53 -19.38
C ILE A 950 12.09 -38.89 -20.79
N PRO A 951 11.41 -39.42 -21.82
CA PRO A 951 11.40 -38.79 -23.15
C PRO A 951 10.85 -37.37 -23.17
N ARG A 952 9.87 -37.06 -22.32
CA ARG A 952 9.26 -35.72 -22.20
C ARG A 952 10.23 -34.75 -21.54
N LEU A 953 10.83 -35.14 -20.41
CA LEU A 953 11.85 -34.35 -19.71
C LEU A 953 13.01 -34.03 -20.64
N VAL A 954 13.52 -35.04 -21.35
CA VAL A 954 14.56 -34.88 -22.37
C VAL A 954 14.18 -33.87 -23.44
N SER A 955 12.93 -33.87 -23.91
CA SER A 955 12.49 -32.93 -24.95
C SER A 955 12.48 -31.47 -24.49
N VAL A 956 12.23 -31.23 -23.19
CA VAL A 956 12.33 -29.90 -22.58
C VAL A 956 13.80 -29.48 -22.49
N ILE A 957 14.65 -30.38 -21.99
CA ILE A 957 16.07 -30.11 -21.78
C ILE A 957 16.79 -29.78 -23.10
N GLU A 958 16.48 -30.53 -24.15
CA GLU A 958 17.12 -30.39 -25.47
C GLU A 958 16.37 -29.44 -26.41
N HIS A 959 15.36 -28.71 -25.92
CA HIS A 959 14.71 -27.67 -26.70
C HIS A 959 15.70 -26.54 -27.03
N SER A 960 15.58 -25.93 -28.21
CA SER A 960 16.55 -24.91 -28.68
C SER A 960 16.60 -23.65 -27.81
N GLU A 961 15.51 -23.38 -27.08
CA GLU A 961 15.35 -22.20 -26.21
C GLU A 961 15.43 -22.57 -24.72
N SER A 962 15.86 -23.80 -24.38
CA SER A 962 15.86 -24.30 -23.00
C SER A 962 16.75 -23.48 -22.06
N LYS A 963 17.84 -22.92 -22.58
CA LYS A 963 18.79 -22.08 -21.83
C LYS A 963 18.52 -20.57 -21.92
N ASN A 964 17.37 -20.16 -22.45
CA ASN A 964 16.95 -18.76 -22.34
C ASN A 964 16.60 -18.43 -20.89
N VAL A 965 16.72 -17.16 -20.51
CA VAL A 965 16.50 -16.67 -19.13
C VAL A 965 15.10 -17.06 -18.63
N GLU A 966 14.10 -17.06 -19.50
CA GLU A 966 12.72 -17.41 -19.13
C GLU A 966 12.51 -18.92 -18.89
N ASN A 967 13.38 -19.77 -19.45
CA ASN A 967 13.19 -21.23 -19.48
C ASN A 967 14.18 -22.01 -18.61
N ILE A 968 15.25 -21.35 -18.13
CA ILE A 968 16.39 -22.02 -17.52
C ILE A 968 15.98 -22.79 -16.24
N ASN A 969 15.21 -22.20 -15.33
CA ASN A 969 14.77 -22.86 -14.10
C ASN A 969 13.95 -24.13 -14.36
N ALA A 970 13.01 -24.08 -15.32
CA ALA A 970 12.23 -25.24 -15.73
C ALA A 970 13.12 -26.34 -16.36
N THR A 971 14.15 -25.93 -17.10
CA THR A 971 15.12 -26.84 -17.72
C THR A 971 16.00 -27.51 -16.68
N GLU A 972 16.51 -26.75 -15.70
CA GLU A 972 17.34 -27.28 -14.62
C GLU A 972 16.56 -28.24 -13.72
N ASN A 973 15.30 -27.93 -13.40
CA ASN A 973 14.39 -28.85 -12.72
C ASN A 973 14.13 -30.12 -13.55
N ALA A 974 13.98 -30.03 -14.87
CA ALA A 974 13.86 -31.20 -15.74
C ALA A 974 15.14 -32.08 -15.73
N ILE A 975 16.33 -31.47 -15.73
CA ILE A 975 17.61 -32.18 -15.58
C ILE A 975 17.62 -32.91 -14.23
N SER A 976 17.24 -32.22 -13.16
CA SER A 976 17.18 -32.81 -11.83
C SER A 976 16.19 -33.95 -11.74
N ALA A 977 15.01 -33.83 -12.34
CA ALA A 977 14.01 -34.89 -12.39
C ALA A 977 14.56 -36.16 -13.05
N VAL A 978 15.29 -36.03 -14.17
CA VAL A 978 15.98 -37.16 -14.81
C VAL A 978 17.01 -37.79 -13.87
N VAL A 979 17.81 -36.96 -13.18
CA VAL A 979 18.80 -37.43 -12.20
C VAL A 979 18.13 -38.17 -11.04
N LYS A 980 17.07 -37.62 -10.45
CA LYS A 980 16.29 -38.24 -9.36
C LYS A 980 15.69 -39.57 -9.81
N ILE A 981 15.16 -39.68 -11.04
CA ILE A 981 14.70 -40.96 -11.61
C ILE A 981 15.85 -41.97 -11.70
N CYS A 982 17.00 -41.60 -12.27
CA CYS A 982 18.13 -42.51 -12.43
C CYS A 982 18.69 -43.00 -11.08
N LYS A 983 18.72 -42.11 -10.08
CA LYS A 983 19.26 -42.39 -8.75
C LYS A 983 18.31 -43.21 -7.88
N PHE A 984 17.02 -42.85 -7.85
CA PHE A 984 16.08 -43.38 -6.86
C PHE A 984 15.05 -44.37 -7.43
N ASN A 985 14.74 -44.30 -8.73
CA ASN A 985 13.68 -45.13 -9.34
C ASN A 985 14.01 -45.64 -10.75
N SER A 986 15.20 -46.23 -10.91
CA SER A 986 15.74 -46.66 -12.21
C SER A 986 15.33 -48.07 -12.67
N SER A 987 14.47 -48.78 -11.93
CA SER A 987 14.13 -50.19 -12.23
C SER A 987 13.50 -50.43 -13.62
N LYS A 988 12.96 -49.38 -14.24
CA LYS A 988 12.33 -49.39 -15.57
C LYS A 988 13.07 -48.52 -16.60
N VAL A 989 14.26 -48.00 -16.25
CA VAL A 989 15.01 -47.03 -17.04
C VAL A 989 16.40 -47.57 -17.37
N ASN A 990 16.84 -47.40 -18.62
CA ASN A 990 18.22 -47.73 -19.00
C ASN A 990 19.16 -46.54 -18.67
N VAL A 991 19.73 -46.56 -17.47
CA VAL A 991 20.62 -45.49 -16.98
C VAL A 991 21.85 -45.30 -17.88
N ASP A 992 22.37 -46.38 -18.46
CA ASP A 992 23.56 -46.34 -19.33
C ASP A 992 23.34 -45.53 -20.62
N GLU A 993 22.10 -45.38 -21.08
CA GLU A 993 21.76 -44.53 -22.24
C GLU A 993 21.58 -43.06 -21.87
N ILE A 994 21.30 -42.76 -20.59
CA ILE A 994 20.98 -41.41 -20.11
C ILE A 994 22.24 -40.69 -19.62
N VAL A 995 23.08 -41.36 -18.83
CA VAL A 995 24.27 -40.76 -18.21
C VAL A 995 25.19 -40.04 -19.22
N PRO A 996 25.46 -40.56 -20.43
CA PRO A 996 26.27 -39.83 -21.42
C PRO A 996 25.67 -38.49 -21.85
N ARG A 997 24.34 -38.34 -21.81
CA ARG A 997 23.63 -37.11 -22.18
C ARG A 997 23.69 -36.07 -21.07
N LEU A 998 23.67 -36.51 -19.81
CA LEU A 998 23.78 -35.63 -18.64
C LEU A 998 24.99 -34.69 -18.72
N VAL A 999 26.14 -35.18 -19.21
CA VAL A 999 27.35 -34.37 -19.41
C VAL A 999 27.10 -33.14 -20.29
N HIS A 1000 26.22 -33.26 -21.29
CA HIS A 1000 25.92 -32.19 -22.25
C HIS A 1000 24.86 -31.21 -21.72
N TRP A 1001 24.09 -31.60 -20.71
CA TRP A 1001 23.05 -30.74 -20.12
C TRP A 1001 23.65 -29.74 -19.13
N LEU A 1002 24.70 -30.17 -18.41
CA LEU A 1002 25.47 -29.39 -17.46
C LEU A 1002 26.27 -28.23 -18.12
N PRO A 1003 26.63 -27.18 -17.38
CA PRO A 1003 26.40 -26.95 -15.94
C PRO A 1003 24.96 -26.52 -15.62
N VAL A 1004 24.61 -26.63 -14.34
CA VAL A 1004 23.39 -26.10 -13.70
C VAL A 1004 23.83 -25.02 -12.71
N THR A 1005 23.26 -23.83 -12.82
CA THR A 1005 23.75 -22.62 -12.12
C THR A 1005 22.66 -21.76 -11.50
N GLU A 1006 21.39 -21.88 -11.92
CA GLU A 1006 20.33 -20.98 -11.46
C GLU A 1006 19.56 -21.56 -10.25
N ASP A 1007 19.14 -22.81 -10.34
CA ASP A 1007 18.40 -23.50 -9.27
C ASP A 1007 19.38 -24.20 -8.31
N THR A 1008 19.75 -23.49 -7.23
CA THR A 1008 20.71 -23.97 -6.24
C THR A 1008 20.20 -25.17 -5.45
N ASP A 1009 18.89 -25.29 -5.23
CA ASP A 1009 18.29 -26.41 -4.49
C ASP A 1009 18.40 -27.70 -5.31
N GLU A 1010 18.06 -27.62 -6.60
CA GLU A 1010 18.15 -28.76 -7.51
C GLU A 1010 19.60 -29.09 -7.91
N ALA A 1011 20.47 -28.10 -7.97
CA ALA A 1011 21.90 -28.29 -8.22
C ALA A 1011 22.54 -29.27 -7.23
N VAL A 1012 22.16 -29.21 -5.94
CA VAL A 1012 22.67 -30.15 -4.93
C VAL A 1012 22.38 -31.59 -5.32
N HIS A 1013 21.16 -31.90 -5.79
CA HIS A 1013 20.80 -33.25 -6.21
C HIS A 1013 21.57 -33.72 -7.44
N ILE A 1014 21.74 -32.82 -8.42
CA ILE A 1014 22.44 -33.08 -9.68
C ILE A 1014 23.92 -33.35 -9.43
N TYR A 1015 24.62 -32.42 -8.77
CA TYR A 1015 26.05 -32.56 -8.51
C TYR A 1015 26.36 -33.71 -7.56
N ASN A 1016 25.47 -34.01 -6.60
CA ASN A 1016 25.62 -35.18 -5.75
C ASN A 1016 25.59 -36.50 -6.56
N TYR A 1017 24.73 -36.60 -7.57
CA TYR A 1017 24.69 -37.76 -8.47
C TYR A 1017 25.88 -37.79 -9.43
N VAL A 1018 26.36 -36.64 -9.92
CA VAL A 1018 27.61 -36.55 -10.69
C VAL A 1018 28.79 -37.08 -9.86
N CYS A 1019 28.88 -36.72 -8.58
CA CYS A 1019 29.87 -37.27 -7.66
C CYS A 1019 29.73 -38.80 -7.52
N ASP A 1020 28.51 -39.32 -7.33
CA ASP A 1020 28.26 -40.77 -7.25
C ASP A 1020 28.78 -41.51 -8.50
N LEU A 1021 28.54 -40.95 -9.69
CA LEU A 1021 28.97 -41.52 -10.96
C LEU A 1021 30.49 -41.46 -11.16
N LEU A 1022 31.12 -40.35 -10.77
CA LEU A 1022 32.58 -40.17 -10.87
C LEU A 1022 33.33 -41.07 -9.89
N GLU A 1023 32.88 -41.16 -8.65
CA GLU A 1023 33.44 -42.06 -7.64
C GLU A 1023 33.28 -43.53 -8.04
N ALA A 1024 32.18 -43.88 -8.71
CA ALA A 1024 31.95 -45.20 -9.29
C ALA A 1024 32.73 -45.46 -10.60
N ASN A 1025 33.44 -44.48 -11.14
CA ASN A 1025 34.10 -44.53 -12.45
C ASN A 1025 33.14 -44.95 -13.59
N HIS A 1026 31.91 -44.44 -13.58
CA HIS A 1026 30.88 -44.81 -14.55
C HIS A 1026 31.31 -44.45 -15.99
N PRO A 1027 31.30 -45.40 -16.96
CA PRO A 1027 31.78 -45.14 -18.32
C PRO A 1027 31.07 -43.97 -19.02
N GLY A 1028 29.78 -43.78 -18.75
CA GLY A 1028 28.98 -42.69 -19.33
C GLY A 1028 29.43 -41.28 -18.90
N ILE A 1029 29.89 -41.09 -17.67
CA ILE A 1029 30.37 -39.78 -17.19
C ILE A 1029 31.85 -39.58 -17.51
N MET A 1030 32.65 -40.65 -17.43
CA MET A 1030 34.10 -40.61 -17.67
C MET A 1030 34.43 -40.50 -19.17
N GLY A 1031 33.58 -41.07 -20.05
CA GLY A 1031 33.88 -41.25 -21.46
C GLY A 1031 34.95 -42.31 -21.72
N GLU A 1032 35.14 -42.72 -22.98
CA GLU A 1032 36.20 -43.66 -23.34
C GLU A 1032 37.57 -43.13 -22.89
N ASN A 1033 38.31 -43.91 -22.09
CA ASN A 1033 39.62 -43.56 -21.52
C ASN A 1033 39.64 -42.24 -20.72
N GLY A 1034 38.51 -41.80 -20.14
CA GLY A 1034 38.46 -40.54 -19.40
C GLY A 1034 38.31 -39.29 -20.28
N GLY A 1035 37.90 -39.45 -21.54
CA GLY A 1035 37.81 -38.34 -22.51
C GLY A 1035 36.86 -37.20 -22.11
N ASN A 1036 35.86 -37.45 -21.26
CA ASN A 1036 34.94 -36.42 -20.78
C ASN A 1036 35.44 -35.68 -19.53
N LEU A 1037 36.46 -36.22 -18.85
CA LEU A 1037 36.93 -35.72 -17.57
C LEU A 1037 37.39 -34.25 -17.60
N PRO A 1038 38.06 -33.73 -18.65
CA PRO A 1038 38.37 -32.30 -18.77
C PRO A 1038 37.13 -31.40 -18.81
N HIS A 1039 36.08 -31.81 -19.51
CA HIS A 1039 34.84 -31.03 -19.58
C HIS A 1039 34.06 -31.09 -18.27
N VAL A 1040 33.92 -32.28 -17.67
CA VAL A 1040 33.30 -32.43 -16.34
C VAL A 1040 34.05 -31.59 -15.30
N PHE A 1041 35.38 -31.52 -15.38
CA PHE A 1041 36.17 -30.66 -14.51
C PHE A 1041 35.85 -29.16 -14.70
N SER A 1042 35.65 -28.70 -15.95
CA SER A 1042 35.22 -27.32 -16.21
C SER A 1042 33.81 -27.02 -15.67
N ILE A 1043 32.91 -28.00 -15.68
CA ILE A 1043 31.57 -27.89 -15.09
C ILE A 1043 31.67 -27.73 -13.56
N ILE A 1044 32.51 -28.53 -12.90
CA ILE A 1044 32.76 -28.39 -11.46
C ILE A 1044 33.35 -27.01 -11.15
N ALA A 1045 34.27 -26.53 -11.98
CA ALA A 1045 34.86 -25.21 -11.82
C ALA A 1045 33.81 -24.08 -11.93
N GLU A 1046 32.89 -24.18 -12.89
CA GLU A 1046 31.77 -23.24 -13.04
C GLU A 1046 30.86 -23.26 -11.81
N ALA A 1047 30.48 -24.44 -11.32
CA ALA A 1047 29.61 -24.57 -10.14
C ALA A 1047 30.23 -23.95 -8.87
N LEU A 1048 31.55 -24.09 -8.71
CA LEU A 1048 32.28 -23.47 -7.60
C LEU A 1048 32.45 -21.95 -7.78
N MET A 1049 32.63 -21.49 -9.03
CA MET A 1049 32.77 -20.07 -9.35
C MET A 1049 31.47 -19.29 -9.16
N GLN A 1050 30.34 -19.89 -9.54
CA GLN A 1050 29.01 -19.33 -9.38
C GLN A 1050 28.42 -19.58 -7.98
N GLU A 1051 29.19 -20.20 -7.07
CA GLU A 1051 28.79 -20.50 -5.69
C GLU A 1051 27.46 -21.28 -5.58
N VAL A 1052 27.14 -22.08 -6.60
CA VAL A 1052 25.85 -22.82 -6.73
C VAL A 1052 25.63 -23.80 -5.58
N VAL A 1053 26.72 -24.28 -4.99
CA VAL A 1053 26.71 -25.25 -3.91
C VAL A 1053 27.41 -24.64 -2.71
N GLU A 1054 26.72 -24.54 -1.56
CA GLU A 1054 27.27 -23.94 -0.35
C GLU A 1054 28.60 -24.58 0.08
N GLU A 1055 29.59 -23.76 0.47
CA GLU A 1055 30.93 -24.21 0.89
C GLU A 1055 30.90 -25.24 2.05
N LYS A 1056 29.87 -25.20 2.89
CA LYS A 1056 29.70 -26.09 4.06
C LYS A 1056 29.00 -27.40 3.73
N SER A 1057 28.43 -27.53 2.52
CA SER A 1057 27.66 -28.70 2.14
C SER A 1057 28.57 -29.91 1.89
N GLU A 1058 28.02 -31.11 2.09
CA GLU A 1058 28.73 -32.36 1.77
C GLU A 1058 29.10 -32.42 0.28
N VAL A 1059 28.22 -31.93 -0.60
CA VAL A 1059 28.42 -31.95 -2.05
C VAL A 1059 29.61 -31.09 -2.47
N TYR A 1060 29.75 -29.90 -1.90
CA TYR A 1060 30.92 -29.03 -2.14
C TYR A 1060 32.23 -29.76 -1.80
N HIS A 1061 32.28 -30.42 -0.63
CA HIS A 1061 33.45 -31.19 -0.23
C HIS A 1061 33.71 -32.41 -1.12
N ARG A 1062 32.67 -33.09 -1.62
CA ARG A 1062 32.82 -34.19 -2.59
C ARG A 1062 33.38 -33.70 -3.92
N LEU A 1063 32.86 -32.57 -4.45
CA LEU A 1063 33.35 -31.93 -5.67
C LEU A 1063 34.83 -31.55 -5.54
N LEU A 1064 35.22 -30.90 -4.44
CA LEU A 1064 36.62 -30.59 -4.16
C LEU A 1064 37.48 -31.84 -3.99
N GLY A 1065 36.93 -32.90 -3.38
CA GLY A 1065 37.60 -34.20 -3.26
C GLY A 1065 37.98 -34.78 -4.64
N ILE A 1066 37.06 -34.71 -5.60
CA ILE A 1066 37.28 -35.14 -6.98
C ILE A 1066 38.34 -34.26 -7.66
N VAL A 1067 38.27 -32.93 -7.49
CA VAL A 1067 39.29 -32.00 -8.02
C VAL A 1067 40.68 -32.33 -7.48
N ARG A 1068 40.80 -32.56 -6.16
CA ARG A 1068 42.04 -32.96 -5.49
C ARG A 1068 42.55 -34.32 -5.99
N GLN A 1069 41.65 -35.26 -6.27
CA GLN A 1069 42.01 -36.56 -6.85
C GLN A 1069 42.62 -36.40 -8.25
N VAL A 1070 42.02 -35.58 -9.11
CA VAL A 1070 42.59 -35.28 -10.45
C VAL A 1070 43.95 -34.60 -10.34
N GLN A 1071 44.13 -33.71 -9.36
CA GLN A 1071 45.40 -33.02 -9.08
C GLN A 1071 46.57 -33.97 -8.81
N THR A 1072 46.30 -35.18 -8.28
CA THR A 1072 47.35 -36.20 -8.06
C THR A 1072 48.01 -36.67 -9.36
N ASN A 1073 47.33 -36.54 -10.50
CA ASN A 1073 47.87 -36.79 -11.82
C ASN A 1073 48.14 -35.46 -12.54
N GLN A 1074 49.36 -34.92 -12.36
CA GLN A 1074 49.74 -33.61 -12.90
C GLN A 1074 49.50 -33.46 -14.42
N GLY A 1075 49.70 -34.52 -15.21
CA GLY A 1075 49.47 -34.46 -16.65
C GLY A 1075 47.98 -34.28 -16.98
N MET A 1076 47.11 -35.02 -16.31
CA MET A 1076 45.66 -34.94 -16.48
C MET A 1076 45.10 -33.63 -15.92
N PHE A 1077 45.60 -33.18 -14.77
CA PHE A 1077 45.21 -31.92 -14.15
C PHE A 1077 45.51 -30.70 -15.04
N GLN A 1078 46.66 -30.68 -15.73
CA GLN A 1078 46.98 -29.61 -16.68
C GLN A 1078 46.05 -29.63 -17.91
N ILE A 1079 45.62 -30.81 -18.37
CA ILE A 1079 44.64 -30.94 -19.45
C ILE A 1079 43.27 -30.38 -19.02
N CYS A 1080 42.83 -30.71 -17.81
CA CYS A 1080 41.59 -30.17 -17.23
C CYS A 1080 41.63 -28.65 -17.05
N LEU A 1081 42.72 -28.11 -16.48
CA LEU A 1081 42.89 -26.68 -16.27
C LEU A 1081 42.90 -25.89 -17.58
N ALA A 1082 43.48 -26.44 -18.64
CA ALA A 1082 43.51 -25.80 -19.95
C ALA A 1082 42.12 -25.60 -20.57
N GLN A 1083 41.10 -26.31 -20.09
CA GLN A 1083 39.72 -26.18 -20.52
C GLN A 1083 38.91 -25.18 -19.68
N CYS A 1084 39.47 -24.68 -18.58
CA CYS A 1084 38.83 -23.71 -17.70
C CYS A 1084 39.19 -22.26 -18.10
N SER A 1085 38.25 -21.32 -17.94
CA SER A 1085 38.50 -19.88 -18.09
C SER A 1085 39.45 -19.35 -17.01
N PRO A 1086 40.05 -18.16 -17.18
CA PRO A 1086 40.85 -17.52 -16.14
C PRO A 1086 40.07 -17.31 -14.83
N GLU A 1087 38.78 -16.93 -14.89
CA GLU A 1087 37.95 -16.79 -13.70
C GLU A 1087 37.73 -18.14 -13.01
N GLN A 1088 37.39 -19.18 -13.77
CA GLN A 1088 37.21 -20.55 -13.24
C GLN A 1088 38.49 -21.09 -12.58
N GLN A 1089 39.66 -20.81 -13.18
CA GLN A 1089 40.95 -21.19 -12.59
C GLN A 1089 41.22 -20.45 -11.27
N GLN A 1090 40.85 -19.17 -11.19
CA GLN A 1090 40.98 -18.39 -9.96
C GLN A 1090 40.03 -18.92 -8.88
N ALA A 1091 38.77 -19.22 -9.22
CA ALA A 1091 37.79 -19.80 -8.30
C ALA A 1091 38.28 -21.15 -7.76
N LEU A 1092 38.75 -22.05 -8.62
CA LEU A 1092 39.36 -23.32 -8.21
C LEU A 1092 40.58 -23.11 -7.30
N SER A 1093 41.44 -22.15 -7.61
CA SER A 1093 42.61 -21.85 -6.78
C SER A 1093 42.19 -21.36 -5.39
N ASN A 1094 41.17 -20.51 -5.31
CA ASN A 1094 40.63 -20.02 -4.04
C ASN A 1094 40.04 -21.19 -3.23
N ALA A 1095 39.17 -22.00 -3.85
CA ALA A 1095 38.51 -23.13 -3.21
C ALA A 1095 39.48 -24.23 -2.76
N LEU A 1096 40.59 -24.45 -3.46
CA LEU A 1096 41.64 -25.41 -3.07
C LEU A 1096 42.58 -24.88 -1.97
N SER A 1097 42.63 -23.56 -1.78
CA SER A 1097 43.48 -22.90 -0.76
C SER A 1097 42.84 -22.84 0.62
N GLN A 1098 41.52 -23.06 0.69
CA GLN A 1098 40.76 -23.31 1.91
C GLN A 1098 40.89 -24.78 2.34
#